data_AF-A0A954QNT8-F1
#
_entry.id   AF-A0A954QNT8-F1
#
_cell.length_a   1.000
_cell.length_b   1.000
_cell.length_c   1.000
_cell.angle_alpha   90.00
_cell.angle_beta   90.00
_cell.angle_gamma   90.00
#
_symmetry.space_group_name_H-M   'P 1'
#
loop_
_entity.id
_entity.type
_entity.pdbx_description
1 polymer ?
#
loop_
_entity_poly.entity_id
_entity_poly.type
_entity_poly.pdbx_seq_one_letter_code
_entity_poly.pdbx_strand_id
1 'polypeptide(L)'
;MKATATFIIALILSVNVSVAWSQTTVSRWSSPVSGGWATATRWQPAVVPNNGQPAPDSTYHAIVDEVGGSYTVTLDLPDVTIDRLDLSSAGATFVHNAGSLTLDTLNISAGSYLLDGYSLLDARAINIDGGELNAGSHENPTIRNATITNAEATTRLYFVTLDNVTLASDVSTSFAILTANDLTLANGAVVSLSPNAQLITDLANPSAINGDGRVQLRGGVLEASVLGVGVTAEVEPFDFNSIVRIRRNEGTVVVDANARATFVSGVGNYGDIHVDGVLGFELPTTHRWVNAGSVTVGPQAVVSMGGWLTPSDIRQVIDHTTAEGSIYFNGVLDLTDESPLDLSTLEFRTNRIFRTIQNGTLTGDAEYMLAPINGELRLNNIVLSTDIVHDSYTYLSNVTLDNSTLTVLTAGLYIADQSTLRGVGQIKLTGRLEAPQGTIDSGIYVDFNSENGSVNLYENSGTLIVRDGNRVSVGINRGLVDIQLAEDDAVTYVPYGRSSWVNEGTIRLSSGRLMWDGTYSAEIIGNFERLGGKVAYLGQYDNRNATLYLQDGDVIEATVDGGRIEVPAGETAWFSGQLRGEVTLSGDYISRGVSGSGRDVGADVLTLDNASIHSVGSRFTFNELRGSGVLFLNRGTLTYNGPSWQLPTTIDIEASGTNNVISMGLVNSSSLAARAGAALTIKSLTNLGAVQLEAGAKLTLIDQSLASSPNETGFWHLGHDSQVVALGAWQMPAHANWQIEYSGPTTRPSIVSNDVLTLAGDVRLALADSYQLRTGDRFQLFSATTREGAFDSLQLPSLPSIYAWDTTEFDVAGTLMLIGPALDSRVATTMQEAPLGAAGFEPTADQSDLGFHSSSASVGANPQLAVTSSDNGRRLTHRSVAGTTVFDSLDLTDFSNVELDVAISADSTSYESDDFVRVFLQNQGEQITILELRETALTSLGRSGTLHYQVRLPDAWADATIYFESSTNSSIGAEAVHFNGVSLTGYAFVHGRGDFNQDGFLDVNDLDVLGRAILADTADDSWDLNLDGRVDRDDQTIWLSKIKRTTYGDANLDGTFDSTDFVLIFQAGEYEDAVALNSTWATGDWNGDREFTSGDLVMAFQLGVYADSAASRANVQAVPELCNGLWLLCIPGVIRRTRRSTRWLR
;
A
#
# COMPACT_ATOMS: atom_id res chain seq x y z
N MET A 1 -11.99 -94.79 44.97
CA MET A 1 -13.25 -95.29 45.58
C MET A 1 -14.17 -95.59 44.41
N LYS A 2 -14.24 -96.83 43.91
CA LYS A 2 -15.06 -97.98 44.37
C LYS A 2 -16.53 -97.62 44.62
N ALA A 3 -17.38 -98.50 44.08
CA ALA A 3 -18.73 -98.87 44.52
C ALA A 3 -19.89 -98.03 43.94
N THR A 4 -21.02 -98.59 43.48
CA THR A 4 -21.44 -99.99 43.26
C THR A 4 -22.69 -99.97 42.40
N ALA A 5 -22.81 -100.94 41.49
CA ALA A 5 -24.09 -101.35 40.92
C ALA A 5 -25.02 -101.90 42.00
N THR A 6 -26.33 -101.72 41.86
CA THR A 6 -27.33 -102.53 42.57
C THR A 6 -28.43 -102.91 41.59
N PHE A 7 -28.39 -104.17 41.18
CA PHE A 7 -29.42 -104.90 40.47
C PHE A 7 -30.56 -105.19 41.47
N ILE A 8 -31.79 -104.83 41.15
CA ILE A 8 -32.99 -105.41 41.77
C ILE A 8 -33.89 -105.92 40.65
N ILE A 9 -33.92 -107.25 40.53
CA ILE A 9 -34.99 -108.00 39.86
C ILE A 9 -36.16 -108.03 40.83
N ALA A 10 -37.29 -107.43 40.44
CA ALA A 10 -38.57 -107.59 41.13
C ALA A 10 -39.64 -107.99 40.11
N LEU A 11 -40.21 -109.17 40.39
CA LEU A 11 -41.31 -109.87 39.75
C LEU A 11 -42.50 -108.94 39.41
N ILE A 12 -42.81 -108.75 38.13
CA ILE A 12 -44.06 -108.09 37.69
C ILE A 12 -45.06 -109.18 37.29
N LEU A 13 -46.16 -109.26 38.04
CA LEU A 13 -47.40 -109.93 37.62
C LEU A 13 -47.86 -109.30 36.30
N SER A 14 -47.98 -110.12 35.24
CA SER A 14 -48.64 -109.76 34.00
C SER A 14 -50.16 -109.63 34.21
N VAL A 15 -50.60 -108.42 34.55
CA VAL A 15 -51.98 -108.01 34.28
C VAL A 15 -51.98 -107.48 32.84
N ASN A 16 -52.59 -108.23 31.91
CA ASN A 16 -52.95 -107.71 30.60
C ASN A 16 -54.03 -106.63 30.79
N VAL A 17 -53.62 -105.38 31.03
CA VAL A 17 -54.46 -104.24 30.71
C VAL A 17 -54.22 -103.97 29.23
N SER A 18 -55.22 -104.25 28.41
CA SER A 18 -55.27 -103.75 27.03
C SER A 18 -55.26 -102.22 27.11
N VAL A 19 -54.10 -101.60 26.99
CA VAL A 19 -54.01 -100.16 26.74
C VAL A 19 -54.55 -99.99 25.33
N ALA A 20 -55.77 -99.45 25.20
CA ALA A 20 -56.27 -98.98 23.92
C ALA A 20 -55.29 -97.90 23.44
N TRP A 21 -54.67 -98.13 22.30
CA TRP A 21 -53.85 -97.11 21.65
C TRP A 21 -54.79 -95.97 21.28
N SER A 22 -54.54 -94.77 21.82
CA SER A 22 -55.16 -93.53 21.35
C SER A 22 -55.06 -93.49 19.83
N GLN A 23 -56.19 -93.61 19.15
CA GLN A 23 -56.26 -93.61 17.70
C GLN A 23 -56.45 -92.16 17.26
N THR A 24 -55.41 -91.54 16.68
CA THR A 24 -55.52 -90.20 16.11
C THR A 24 -56.61 -90.19 15.05
N THR A 25 -57.66 -89.40 15.29
CA THR A 25 -58.79 -89.26 14.39
C THR A 25 -58.41 -88.27 13.30
N VAL A 26 -58.32 -88.76 12.05
CA VAL A 26 -58.14 -87.90 10.88
C VAL A 26 -59.48 -87.26 10.55
N SER A 27 -59.54 -85.93 10.61
CA SER A 27 -60.75 -85.15 10.33
C SER A 27 -60.46 -84.20 9.17
N ARG A 28 -61.18 -84.38 8.05
CA ARG A 28 -60.96 -83.61 6.82
C ARG A 28 -62.06 -82.58 6.59
N TRP A 29 -61.71 -81.40 6.09
CA TRP A 29 -62.71 -80.43 5.63
C TRP A 29 -63.49 -81.02 4.46
N SER A 30 -64.82 -80.98 4.52
CA SER A 30 -65.71 -81.82 3.71
C SER A 30 -66.02 -81.31 2.29
N SER A 31 -65.74 -80.03 2.01
CA SER A 31 -65.98 -79.37 0.72
C SER A 31 -65.28 -78.00 0.67
N PRO A 32 -64.89 -77.47 -0.51
CA PRO A 32 -64.24 -76.16 -0.65
C PRO A 32 -65.23 -74.99 -0.49
N VAL A 33 -65.82 -74.87 0.70
CA VAL A 33 -66.82 -73.86 1.06
C VAL A 33 -66.42 -73.24 2.39
N SER A 34 -66.57 -71.91 2.49
CA SER A 34 -66.23 -71.20 3.73
C SER A 34 -67.10 -71.61 4.92
N GLY A 35 -66.52 -71.61 6.10
CA GLY A 35 -67.23 -71.94 7.34
C GLY A 35 -66.35 -71.85 8.60
N GLY A 36 -67.02 -71.86 9.75
CA GLY A 36 -66.36 -71.90 11.06
C GLY A 36 -65.93 -73.31 11.45
N TRP A 37 -64.79 -73.42 12.13
CA TRP A 37 -64.19 -74.64 12.65
C TRP A 37 -65.17 -75.43 13.54
N ALA A 38 -65.98 -74.73 14.34
CA ALA A 38 -67.01 -75.33 15.21
C ALA A 38 -68.15 -76.04 14.45
N THR A 39 -68.24 -75.89 13.13
CA THR A 39 -69.35 -76.46 12.35
C THR A 39 -69.08 -77.93 12.04
N ALA A 40 -69.54 -78.85 12.91
CA ALA A 40 -69.30 -80.30 12.78
C ALA A 40 -69.62 -80.89 11.39
N THR A 41 -70.66 -80.39 10.70
CA THR A 41 -71.03 -80.85 9.35
C THR A 41 -70.06 -80.44 8.26
N ARG A 42 -69.08 -79.56 8.57
CA ARG A 42 -67.98 -79.20 7.66
C ARG A 42 -66.81 -80.17 7.74
N TRP A 43 -66.81 -81.09 8.69
CA TRP A 43 -65.76 -82.10 8.88
C TRP A 43 -66.22 -83.50 8.43
N GLN A 44 -65.28 -84.34 8.00
CA GLN A 44 -65.47 -85.76 7.75
C GLN A 44 -64.44 -86.59 8.53
N PRO A 45 -64.87 -87.44 9.49
CA PRO A 45 -66.25 -87.61 9.97
C PRO A 45 -66.79 -86.30 10.59
N ALA A 46 -68.13 -86.17 10.74
CA ALA A 46 -68.80 -84.94 11.21
C ALA A 46 -68.56 -84.67 12.71
N VAL A 47 -67.30 -84.49 13.07
CA VAL A 47 -66.76 -84.28 14.41
C VAL A 47 -65.76 -83.13 14.32
N VAL A 48 -65.96 -82.12 15.16
CA VAL A 48 -65.07 -80.96 15.24
C VAL A 48 -63.71 -81.43 15.80
N PRO A 49 -62.58 -81.18 15.12
CA PRO A 49 -61.27 -81.56 15.64
C PRO A 49 -60.92 -80.73 16.89
N ASN A 50 -60.83 -81.40 18.04
CA ASN A 50 -60.35 -80.84 19.30
C ASN A 50 -59.99 -81.98 20.27
N ASN A 51 -58.71 -82.11 20.63
CA ASN A 51 -58.20 -83.16 21.51
C ASN A 51 -58.95 -83.18 22.84
N GLY A 52 -59.20 -84.38 23.37
CA GLY A 52 -60.00 -84.59 24.57
C GLY A 52 -61.52 -84.47 24.38
N GLN A 53 -62.00 -84.20 23.15
CA GLN A 53 -63.42 -84.18 22.78
C GLN A 53 -63.68 -85.15 21.61
N PRO A 54 -64.76 -85.95 21.62
CA PRO A 54 -65.74 -86.09 22.68
C PRO A 54 -65.25 -86.95 23.87
N ALA A 55 -64.12 -87.66 23.74
CA ALA A 55 -63.54 -88.47 24.81
C ALA A 55 -62.15 -87.93 25.23
N PRO A 56 -61.78 -88.04 26.54
CA PRO A 56 -60.53 -87.46 27.07
C PRO A 56 -59.23 -87.91 26.38
N ASP A 57 -59.24 -89.05 25.70
CA ASP A 57 -58.12 -89.65 24.97
C ASP A 57 -58.21 -89.45 23.45
N SER A 58 -59.21 -88.71 22.96
CA SER A 58 -59.32 -88.39 21.53
C SER A 58 -58.20 -87.44 21.12
N THR A 59 -57.46 -87.79 20.07
CA THR A 59 -56.52 -86.87 19.42
C THR A 59 -56.85 -86.67 17.95
N TYR A 60 -56.47 -85.54 17.37
CA TYR A 60 -56.91 -85.14 16.03
C TYR A 60 -55.77 -84.74 15.10
N HIS A 61 -55.90 -85.20 13.85
CA HIS A 61 -55.19 -84.69 12.69
C HIS A 61 -56.21 -84.01 11.77
N ALA A 62 -56.21 -82.68 11.78
CA ALA A 62 -57.07 -81.87 10.92
C ALA A 62 -56.43 -81.69 9.54
N ILE A 63 -57.20 -81.87 8.46
CA ILE A 63 -56.73 -81.71 7.08
C ILE A 63 -57.68 -80.78 6.32
N VAL A 64 -57.12 -79.76 5.66
CA VAL A 64 -57.79 -78.84 4.74
C VAL A 64 -57.14 -79.00 3.36
N ASP A 65 -57.61 -80.00 2.61
CA ASP A 65 -57.04 -80.43 1.32
C ASP A 65 -58.03 -80.34 0.14
N GLU A 66 -59.23 -79.80 0.36
CA GLU A 66 -60.28 -79.76 -0.67
C GLU A 66 -59.94 -78.79 -1.80
N VAL A 67 -59.96 -79.30 -3.03
CA VAL A 67 -59.62 -78.55 -4.25
C VAL A 67 -60.85 -77.80 -4.75
N GLY A 68 -60.74 -76.47 -4.91
CA GLY A 68 -61.83 -75.64 -5.42
C GLY A 68 -61.44 -74.17 -5.61
N GLY A 69 -62.44 -73.31 -5.82
CA GLY A 69 -62.25 -71.85 -5.76
C GLY A 69 -61.87 -71.39 -4.35
N SER A 70 -61.63 -70.10 -4.15
CA SER A 70 -61.22 -69.57 -2.85
C SER A 70 -62.28 -69.80 -1.76
N TYR A 71 -61.86 -70.32 -0.60
CA TYR A 71 -62.72 -70.52 0.57
C TYR A 71 -61.95 -70.30 1.88
N THR A 72 -62.69 -70.05 2.95
CA THR A 72 -62.12 -69.67 4.25
C THR A 72 -62.54 -70.64 5.35
N VAL A 73 -61.57 -71.20 6.06
CA VAL A 73 -61.80 -71.98 7.29
C VAL A 73 -61.48 -71.08 8.48
N THR A 74 -62.49 -70.70 9.25
CA THR A 74 -62.33 -69.76 10.37
C THR A 74 -62.27 -70.50 11.70
N LEU A 75 -61.17 -70.38 12.44
CA LEU A 75 -61.08 -70.89 13.81
C LEU A 75 -61.86 -69.99 14.76
N ASP A 76 -63.10 -70.37 15.06
CA ASP A 76 -64.09 -69.60 15.82
C ASP A 76 -64.32 -70.14 17.25
N LEU A 77 -63.40 -70.96 17.76
CA LEU A 77 -63.42 -71.52 19.11
C LEU A 77 -62.39 -70.85 20.03
N PRO A 78 -62.65 -70.74 21.35
CA PRO A 78 -61.79 -70.01 22.28
C PRO A 78 -60.47 -70.72 22.62
N ASP A 79 -60.38 -72.05 22.61
CA ASP A 79 -59.10 -72.78 22.71
C ASP A 79 -59.28 -74.13 22.00
N VAL A 80 -58.36 -74.46 21.11
CA VAL A 80 -58.35 -75.71 20.35
C VAL A 80 -57.00 -76.37 20.49
N THR A 81 -56.99 -77.64 20.91
CA THR A 81 -55.80 -78.46 20.93
C THR A 81 -55.95 -79.55 19.86
N ILE A 82 -54.96 -79.74 18.99
CA ILE A 82 -54.93 -80.83 18.01
C ILE A 82 -53.50 -81.36 17.90
N ASP A 83 -53.27 -82.58 17.42
CA ASP A 83 -51.89 -83.05 17.22
C ASP A 83 -51.29 -82.40 15.98
N ARG A 84 -52.09 -82.30 14.91
CA ARG A 84 -51.60 -81.89 13.60
C ARG A 84 -52.64 -81.15 12.77
N LEU A 85 -52.21 -80.13 12.03
CA LEU A 85 -52.99 -79.45 10.99
C LEU A 85 -52.21 -79.48 9.66
N ASP A 86 -52.84 -80.02 8.62
CA ASP A 86 -52.34 -79.96 7.24
C ASP A 86 -53.22 -79.02 6.39
N LEU A 87 -52.63 -77.93 5.91
CA LEU A 87 -53.22 -77.00 4.95
C LEU A 87 -52.54 -77.22 3.60
N SER A 88 -53.24 -77.89 2.67
CA SER A 88 -52.68 -78.32 1.38
C SER A 88 -53.54 -77.92 0.18
N SER A 89 -54.60 -77.13 0.39
CA SER A 89 -55.42 -76.57 -0.68
C SER A 89 -55.01 -75.15 -1.03
N ALA A 90 -54.60 -74.92 -2.28
CA ALA A 90 -54.22 -73.60 -2.79
C ALA A 90 -55.35 -72.55 -2.72
N GLY A 91 -56.62 -72.98 -2.70
CA GLY A 91 -57.78 -72.09 -2.58
C GLY A 91 -58.19 -71.82 -1.12
N ALA A 92 -57.59 -72.49 -0.14
CA ALA A 92 -57.96 -72.35 1.26
C ALA A 92 -57.24 -71.18 1.93
N THR A 93 -57.99 -70.37 2.67
CA THR A 93 -57.47 -69.46 3.68
C THR A 93 -57.91 -69.94 5.06
N PHE A 94 -56.96 -70.36 5.89
CA PHE A 94 -57.22 -70.67 7.29
C PHE A 94 -57.12 -69.39 8.13
N VAL A 95 -58.21 -68.90 8.69
CA VAL A 95 -58.25 -67.66 9.48
C VAL A 95 -58.35 -68.00 10.96
N HIS A 96 -57.31 -67.68 11.71
CA HIS A 96 -57.25 -67.82 13.15
C HIS A 96 -57.64 -66.49 13.82
N ASN A 97 -58.93 -66.28 14.02
CA ASN A 97 -59.50 -65.03 14.56
C ASN A 97 -60.21 -65.19 15.92
N ALA A 98 -60.03 -66.33 16.60
CA ALA A 98 -60.42 -66.53 17.99
C ALA A 98 -59.51 -67.56 18.66
N GLY A 99 -59.26 -67.35 19.95
CA GLY A 99 -58.72 -68.36 20.85
C GLY A 99 -57.27 -68.79 20.64
N SER A 100 -56.73 -69.70 21.45
CA SER A 100 -55.41 -70.30 21.18
C SER A 100 -55.53 -71.58 20.35
N LEU A 101 -54.56 -71.81 19.46
CA LEU A 101 -54.40 -73.09 18.78
C LEU A 101 -53.12 -73.76 19.29
N THR A 102 -53.27 -74.85 20.03
CA THR A 102 -52.15 -75.67 20.53
C THR A 102 -52.01 -76.89 19.62
N LEU A 103 -50.83 -77.09 19.04
CA LEU A 103 -50.60 -78.23 18.15
C LEU A 103 -49.15 -78.70 18.15
N ASP A 104 -48.87 -79.96 17.81
CA ASP A 104 -47.49 -80.44 17.66
C ASP A 104 -46.91 -80.09 16.27
N THR A 105 -47.69 -80.26 15.20
CA THR A 105 -47.22 -80.02 13.82
C THR A 105 -48.22 -79.26 12.94
N LEU A 106 -47.80 -78.13 12.37
CA LEU A 106 -48.53 -77.39 11.35
C LEU A 106 -47.80 -77.55 10.01
N ASN A 107 -48.44 -78.15 9.01
CA ASN A 107 -47.91 -78.22 7.64
C ASN A 107 -48.75 -77.33 6.73
N ILE A 108 -48.11 -76.37 6.08
CA ILE A 108 -48.70 -75.48 5.09
C ILE A 108 -48.01 -75.79 3.77
N SER A 109 -48.58 -76.73 3.00
CA SER A 109 -48.05 -77.11 1.69
C SER A 109 -48.71 -76.40 0.51
N ALA A 110 -49.87 -75.78 0.72
CA ALA A 110 -50.50 -74.81 -0.19
C ALA A 110 -51.57 -73.99 0.56
N GLY A 111 -52.01 -72.87 0.00
CA GLY A 111 -53.00 -71.98 0.62
C GLY A 111 -52.38 -71.00 1.61
N SER A 112 -53.21 -70.31 2.39
CA SER A 112 -52.75 -69.26 3.32
C SER A 112 -53.27 -69.49 4.73
N TYR A 113 -52.39 -69.55 5.72
CA TYR A 113 -52.73 -69.48 7.14
C TYR A 113 -52.63 -68.02 7.61
N LEU A 114 -53.72 -67.42 8.06
CA LEU A 114 -53.81 -66.05 8.55
C LEU A 114 -54.01 -66.06 10.07
N LEU A 115 -52.99 -65.62 10.81
CA LEU A 115 -52.99 -65.46 12.26
C LEU A 115 -53.51 -64.07 12.65
N ASP A 116 -54.80 -63.95 12.94
CA ASP A 116 -55.49 -62.65 13.08
C ASP A 116 -55.73 -62.25 14.54
N GLY A 117 -54.63 -61.96 15.26
CA GLY A 117 -54.67 -61.39 16.63
C GLY A 117 -54.61 -62.40 17.80
N TYR A 118 -54.32 -63.67 17.53
CA TYR A 118 -54.35 -64.73 18.55
C TYR A 118 -53.07 -65.59 18.54
N SER A 119 -52.98 -66.54 19.49
CA SER A 119 -51.74 -67.28 19.77
C SER A 119 -51.71 -68.70 19.19
N LEU A 120 -50.63 -69.00 18.46
CA LEU A 120 -50.22 -70.36 18.08
C LEU A 120 -49.22 -70.87 19.13
N LEU A 121 -49.58 -71.92 19.86
CA LEU A 121 -48.82 -72.41 21.02
C LEU A 121 -48.26 -73.82 20.79
N ASP A 122 -47.03 -74.05 21.25
CA ASP A 122 -46.36 -75.35 21.32
C ASP A 122 -46.21 -76.10 19.98
N ALA A 123 -46.27 -75.37 18.86
CA ALA A 123 -46.07 -75.87 17.51
C ALA A 123 -44.62 -76.33 17.28
N ARG A 124 -44.27 -77.51 17.82
CA ARG A 124 -42.92 -78.09 17.74
C ARG A 124 -42.32 -78.00 16.34
N ALA A 125 -43.15 -78.20 15.31
CA ALA A 125 -42.78 -77.97 13.91
C ALA A 125 -43.88 -77.21 13.15
N ILE A 126 -43.50 -76.10 12.51
CA ILE A 126 -44.28 -75.38 11.50
C ILE A 126 -43.53 -75.53 10.16
N ASN A 127 -44.03 -76.38 9.27
CA ASN A 127 -43.44 -76.65 7.96
C ASN A 127 -44.20 -75.87 6.87
N ILE A 128 -43.51 -75.03 6.09
CA ILE A 128 -44.14 -74.15 5.08
C ILE A 128 -43.62 -74.49 3.66
N ASP A 129 -44.10 -75.58 3.08
CA ASP A 129 -43.62 -76.16 1.82
C ASP A 129 -44.61 -75.89 0.65
N GLY A 130 -44.78 -74.61 0.29
CA GLY A 130 -45.59 -74.18 -0.88
C GLY A 130 -46.84 -73.34 -0.59
N GLY A 131 -47.17 -73.05 0.67
CA GLY A 131 -48.20 -72.07 1.05
C GLY A 131 -47.65 -70.89 1.86
N GLU A 132 -48.54 -70.04 2.41
CA GLU A 132 -48.18 -68.81 3.11
C GLU A 132 -48.62 -68.84 4.59
N LEU A 133 -47.73 -68.45 5.50
CA LEU A 133 -48.08 -68.08 6.88
C LEU A 133 -48.07 -66.56 6.99
N ASN A 134 -49.25 -65.98 7.11
CA ASN A 134 -49.50 -64.55 7.25
C ASN A 134 -50.01 -64.26 8.67
N ALA A 135 -49.65 -63.11 9.22
CA ALA A 135 -50.29 -62.58 10.42
C ALA A 135 -51.11 -61.35 10.05
N GLY A 136 -52.32 -61.25 10.60
CA GLY A 136 -53.28 -60.20 10.30
C GLY A 136 -52.90 -58.85 10.90
N SER A 137 -53.70 -57.82 10.63
CA SER A 137 -53.46 -56.46 11.10
C SER A 137 -53.91 -56.20 12.55
N HIS A 138 -54.39 -57.21 13.27
CA HIS A 138 -54.84 -57.08 14.66
C HIS A 138 -53.66 -57.13 15.65
N GLU A 139 -53.81 -56.50 16.82
CA GLU A 139 -52.69 -56.24 17.75
C GLU A 139 -52.01 -57.53 18.27
N ASN A 140 -50.78 -57.76 17.79
CA ASN A 140 -49.74 -58.67 18.30
C ASN A 140 -50.08 -60.17 18.44
N PRO A 141 -50.43 -60.89 17.35
CA PRO A 141 -50.46 -62.35 17.36
C PRO A 141 -49.14 -62.97 17.86
N THR A 142 -49.21 -64.07 18.62
CA THR A 142 -48.03 -64.70 19.23
C THR A 142 -47.80 -66.11 18.69
N ILE A 143 -46.58 -66.43 18.25
CA ILE A 143 -46.12 -67.81 18.01
C ILE A 143 -45.19 -68.17 19.15
N ARG A 144 -45.50 -69.23 19.90
CA ARG A 144 -44.74 -69.63 21.08
C ARG A 144 -44.26 -71.07 21.03
N ASN A 145 -43.03 -71.32 21.50
CA ASN A 145 -42.43 -72.65 21.62
C ASN A 145 -42.43 -73.44 20.30
N ALA A 146 -42.00 -72.79 19.20
CA ALA A 146 -42.14 -73.34 17.86
C ALA A 146 -40.81 -73.45 17.10
N THR A 147 -40.71 -74.45 16.21
CA THR A 147 -39.63 -74.50 15.19
C THR A 147 -40.24 -74.28 13.82
N ILE A 148 -39.83 -73.23 13.11
CA ILE A 148 -40.25 -72.98 11.73
C ILE A 148 -39.20 -73.56 10.79
N THR A 149 -39.61 -74.54 9.97
CA THR A 149 -38.75 -75.31 9.05
C THR A 149 -39.25 -75.21 7.61
N ASN A 150 -38.31 -75.25 6.65
CA ASN A 150 -38.58 -75.26 5.20
C ASN A 150 -39.43 -74.10 4.69
N ALA A 151 -39.21 -72.86 5.13
CA ALA A 151 -39.79 -71.70 4.45
C ALA A 151 -39.07 -71.47 3.11
N GLU A 152 -39.66 -71.89 1.99
CA GLU A 152 -39.32 -71.24 0.71
C GLU A 152 -39.71 -69.74 0.79
N ALA A 153 -39.17 -68.92 -0.13
CA ALA A 153 -38.98 -67.46 -0.07
C ALA A 153 -40.19 -66.51 0.21
N THR A 154 -41.30 -66.99 0.75
CA THR A 154 -42.55 -66.22 0.91
C THR A 154 -43.18 -66.27 2.30
N THR A 155 -42.53 -66.82 3.33
CA THR A 155 -43.03 -66.65 4.71
C THR A 155 -42.97 -65.17 5.08
N ARG A 156 -44.14 -64.54 5.26
CA ARG A 156 -44.29 -63.11 5.54
C ARG A 156 -44.95 -62.93 6.90
N LEU A 157 -44.12 -62.66 7.90
CA LEU A 157 -44.59 -62.35 9.25
C LEU A 157 -44.90 -60.84 9.35
N TYR A 158 -46.13 -60.51 9.75
CA TYR A 158 -46.59 -59.13 9.98
C TYR A 158 -47.08 -58.98 11.42
N PHE A 159 -46.49 -58.07 12.22
CA PHE A 159 -46.93 -57.78 13.60
C PHE A 159 -46.96 -59.00 14.55
N VAL A 160 -46.01 -59.94 14.41
CA VAL A 160 -45.96 -61.17 15.24
C VAL A 160 -45.03 -61.00 16.43
N THR A 161 -45.44 -61.53 17.58
CA THR A 161 -44.55 -61.84 18.70
C THR A 161 -44.06 -63.29 18.57
N LEU A 162 -42.76 -63.49 18.40
CA LEU A 162 -42.10 -64.79 18.47
C LEU A 162 -41.58 -65.00 19.89
N ASP A 163 -42.06 -66.01 20.61
CA ASP A 163 -41.68 -66.30 21.99
C ASP A 163 -41.10 -67.72 22.09
N ASN A 164 -39.80 -67.86 22.34
CA ASN A 164 -39.07 -69.12 22.31
C ASN A 164 -39.26 -69.87 20.96
N VAL A 165 -38.86 -69.21 19.87
CA VAL A 165 -39.03 -69.72 18.49
C VAL A 165 -37.66 -69.99 17.86
N THR A 166 -37.53 -71.14 17.20
CA THR A 166 -36.37 -71.45 16.35
C THR A 166 -36.75 -71.29 14.88
N LEU A 167 -36.01 -70.46 14.14
CA LEU A 167 -36.08 -70.35 12.69
C LEU A 167 -34.95 -71.19 12.09
N ALA A 168 -35.28 -72.24 11.35
CA ALA A 168 -34.32 -73.15 10.73
C ALA A 168 -34.18 -72.94 9.21
N SER A 169 -34.80 -71.89 8.67
CA SER A 169 -34.80 -71.49 7.24
C SER A 169 -34.99 -69.98 7.13
N ASP A 170 -34.72 -69.42 5.95
CA ASP A 170 -34.81 -67.97 5.70
C ASP A 170 -36.24 -67.43 5.88
N VAL A 171 -36.35 -66.26 6.49
CA VAL A 171 -37.60 -65.53 6.69
C VAL A 171 -37.44 -64.10 6.18
N SER A 172 -38.36 -63.67 5.31
CA SER A 172 -38.41 -62.27 4.85
C SER A 172 -39.59 -61.55 5.49
N THR A 173 -39.35 -60.39 6.08
CA THR A 173 -40.44 -59.56 6.62
C THR A 173 -40.66 -58.35 5.71
N SER A 174 -41.92 -58.02 5.46
CA SER A 174 -42.33 -56.83 4.72
C SER A 174 -43.14 -55.96 5.69
N PHE A 175 -42.83 -54.68 5.91
CA PHE A 175 -43.69 -53.77 6.69
C PHE A 175 -44.17 -54.25 8.09
N ALA A 176 -43.31 -54.80 8.94
CA ALA A 176 -43.72 -55.45 10.20
C ALA A 176 -42.89 -55.04 11.42
N ILE A 177 -43.53 -54.90 12.59
CA ILE A 177 -42.84 -54.99 13.89
C ILE A 177 -42.82 -56.49 14.26
N LEU A 178 -41.64 -57.10 14.33
CA LEU A 178 -41.44 -58.43 14.87
C LEU A 178 -40.98 -58.26 16.31
N THR A 179 -41.78 -58.67 17.29
CA THR A 179 -41.32 -58.74 18.68
C THR A 179 -40.74 -60.12 18.93
N ALA A 180 -39.49 -60.25 19.37
CA ALA A 180 -38.89 -61.55 19.58
C ALA A 180 -38.33 -61.71 21.00
N ASN A 181 -38.83 -62.73 21.71
CA ASN A 181 -38.36 -63.18 23.01
C ASN A 181 -37.72 -64.56 22.78
N ASP A 182 -36.41 -64.69 23.01
CA ASP A 182 -35.67 -65.94 22.82
C ASP A 182 -35.78 -66.54 21.40
N LEU A 183 -35.41 -65.76 20.37
CA LEU A 183 -35.35 -66.22 18.98
C LEU A 183 -34.04 -66.96 18.71
N THR A 184 -34.12 -68.19 18.20
CA THR A 184 -32.92 -68.94 17.74
C THR A 184 -32.90 -69.01 16.22
N LEU A 185 -31.84 -68.54 15.58
CA LEU A 185 -31.57 -68.73 14.15
C LEU A 185 -30.65 -69.93 13.98
N ALA A 186 -31.15 -71.02 13.42
CA ALA A 186 -30.41 -72.28 13.26
C ALA A 186 -30.13 -72.58 11.78
N ASN A 187 -29.08 -73.36 11.53
CA ASN A 187 -28.68 -73.84 10.21
C ASN A 187 -28.40 -72.69 9.20
N GLY A 188 -27.90 -71.55 9.69
CA GLY A 188 -27.61 -70.40 8.84
C GLY A 188 -28.84 -69.61 8.35
N ALA A 189 -29.99 -69.77 8.99
CA ALA A 189 -31.22 -69.06 8.63
C ALA A 189 -31.03 -67.54 8.55
N VAL A 190 -31.52 -66.92 7.48
CA VAL A 190 -31.47 -65.47 7.25
C VAL A 190 -32.80 -64.80 7.57
N VAL A 191 -32.82 -63.83 8.49
CA VAL A 191 -33.96 -62.92 8.69
C VAL A 191 -33.71 -61.64 7.90
N SER A 192 -34.40 -61.47 6.77
CA SER A 192 -34.32 -60.25 5.96
C SER A 192 -35.41 -59.25 6.35
N LEU A 193 -35.02 -58.04 6.78
CA LEU A 193 -35.95 -56.93 7.06
C LEU A 193 -36.05 -56.00 5.85
N SER A 194 -37.28 -55.72 5.38
CA SER A 194 -37.56 -54.70 4.35
C SER A 194 -37.49 -53.27 4.90
N PRO A 195 -37.38 -52.24 4.03
CA PRO A 195 -37.59 -50.84 4.45
C PRO A 195 -38.88 -50.69 5.27
N ASN A 196 -38.77 -50.04 6.43
CA ASN A 196 -39.84 -49.84 7.44
C ASN A 196 -40.19 -51.03 8.34
N ALA A 197 -39.56 -52.21 8.21
CA ALA A 197 -39.72 -53.27 9.19
C ALA A 197 -38.92 -52.94 10.48
N GLN A 198 -39.40 -53.40 11.63
CA GLN A 198 -38.71 -53.31 12.90
C GLN A 198 -38.58 -54.70 13.52
N LEU A 199 -37.38 -55.10 13.93
CA LEU A 199 -37.19 -56.26 14.80
C LEU A 199 -36.87 -55.72 16.19
N ILE A 200 -37.82 -55.87 17.11
CA ILE A 200 -37.72 -55.42 18.50
C ILE A 200 -37.63 -56.66 19.37
N THR A 201 -36.59 -56.79 20.18
CA THR A 201 -36.54 -57.88 21.17
C THR A 201 -36.88 -57.36 22.55
N ASP A 202 -37.34 -58.21 23.47
CA ASP A 202 -37.55 -57.76 24.86
C ASP A 202 -36.24 -57.22 25.44
N LEU A 203 -36.26 -55.92 25.69
CA LEU A 203 -35.13 -55.11 26.14
C LEU A 203 -34.67 -55.44 27.56
N ALA A 204 -35.49 -56.16 28.33
CA ALA A 204 -35.17 -56.62 29.68
C ALA A 204 -34.55 -58.02 29.72
N ASN A 205 -34.68 -58.82 28.65
CA ASN A 205 -34.18 -60.18 28.58
C ASN A 205 -32.93 -60.24 27.67
N PRO A 206 -31.73 -60.54 28.21
CA PRO A 206 -30.50 -60.57 27.41
C PRO A 206 -30.52 -61.64 26.31
N SER A 207 -31.32 -62.71 26.44
CA SER A 207 -31.36 -63.91 25.57
C SER A 207 -32.07 -63.73 24.21
N ALA A 208 -32.13 -62.51 23.68
CA ALA A 208 -33.05 -62.09 22.63
C ALA A 208 -32.91 -62.78 21.25
N ILE A 209 -31.69 -62.91 20.71
CA ILE A 209 -31.40 -63.60 19.44
C ILE A 209 -30.15 -64.45 19.62
N ASN A 210 -30.21 -65.74 19.29
CA ASN A 210 -29.13 -66.72 19.44
C ASN A 210 -28.98 -67.61 18.19
N GLY A 211 -27.86 -68.31 18.05
CA GLY A 211 -27.61 -69.34 17.02
C GLY A 211 -26.49 -69.01 16.03
N ASP A 212 -26.56 -69.57 14.82
CA ASP A 212 -25.55 -69.46 13.76
C ASP A 212 -26.08 -68.79 12.48
N GLY A 213 -27.28 -68.19 12.54
CA GLY A 213 -27.91 -67.51 11.42
C GLY A 213 -27.52 -66.04 11.22
N ARG A 214 -28.18 -65.38 10.27
CA ARG A 214 -27.90 -64.00 9.87
C ARG A 214 -29.15 -63.12 9.95
N VAL A 215 -29.03 -61.90 10.46
CA VAL A 215 -30.06 -60.86 10.33
C VAL A 215 -29.60 -59.88 9.27
N GLN A 216 -30.29 -59.81 8.14
CA GLN A 216 -29.95 -58.95 7.01
C GLN A 216 -30.91 -57.77 6.95
N LEU A 217 -30.39 -56.55 6.99
CA LEU A 217 -31.16 -55.33 7.02
C LEU A 217 -31.10 -54.66 5.65
N ARG A 218 -32.21 -54.71 4.90
CA ARG A 218 -32.38 -54.01 3.61
C ARG A 218 -33.20 -52.72 3.77
N GLY A 219 -33.10 -52.10 4.95
CA GLY A 219 -33.98 -51.03 5.45
C GLY A 219 -34.66 -51.42 6.78
N GLY A 220 -35.07 -50.44 7.60
CA GLY A 220 -35.79 -50.69 8.87
C GLY A 220 -35.01 -50.43 10.17
N VAL A 221 -35.57 -50.85 11.32
CA VAL A 221 -34.94 -50.67 12.66
C VAL A 221 -34.72 -52.02 13.33
N LEU A 222 -33.47 -52.33 13.70
CA LEU A 222 -33.15 -53.45 14.59
C LEU A 222 -32.90 -52.90 16.00
N GLU A 223 -33.69 -53.30 16.99
CA GLU A 223 -33.44 -53.03 18.40
C GLU A 223 -33.32 -54.34 19.17
N ALA A 224 -32.07 -54.80 19.36
CA ALA A 224 -31.79 -56.14 19.88
C ALA A 224 -30.51 -56.25 20.72
N SER A 225 -30.45 -57.31 21.53
CA SER A 225 -29.17 -57.86 22.05
C SER A 225 -28.79 -59.04 21.17
N VAL A 226 -27.60 -59.01 20.55
CA VAL A 226 -27.10 -60.09 19.70
C VAL A 226 -26.18 -60.95 20.55
N LEU A 227 -26.66 -62.13 20.96
CA LEU A 227 -25.90 -63.07 21.79
C LEU A 227 -25.54 -64.32 20.99
N GLY A 228 -24.30 -64.80 21.13
CA GLY A 228 -23.85 -66.04 20.51
C GLY A 228 -22.76 -65.87 19.45
N VAL A 229 -21.74 -66.73 19.55
CA VAL A 229 -20.63 -66.82 18.59
C VAL A 229 -21.17 -67.45 17.31
N GLY A 230 -21.56 -66.63 16.33
CA GLY A 230 -22.06 -67.11 15.03
C GLY A 230 -23.18 -66.26 14.41
N VAL A 231 -23.91 -65.46 15.20
CA VAL A 231 -24.94 -64.58 14.64
C VAL A 231 -24.29 -63.39 13.93
N THR A 232 -24.61 -63.21 12.64
CA THR A 232 -24.15 -62.07 11.84
C THR A 232 -25.28 -61.07 11.62
N ALA A 233 -25.13 -59.82 12.05
CA ALA A 233 -26.04 -58.73 11.65
C ALA A 233 -25.41 -57.94 10.51
N GLU A 234 -25.97 -57.98 9.30
CA GLU A 234 -25.43 -57.31 8.11
C GLU A 234 -26.37 -56.20 7.63
N VAL A 235 -25.83 -55.00 7.48
CA VAL A 235 -26.56 -53.82 6.97
C VAL A 235 -26.17 -53.57 5.52
N GLU A 236 -27.10 -53.80 4.59
CA GLU A 236 -26.81 -53.69 3.15
C GLU A 236 -27.01 -52.26 2.60
N PRO A 237 -26.32 -51.90 1.48
CA PRO A 237 -26.23 -50.55 0.90
C PRO A 237 -27.53 -49.84 0.45
N PHE A 238 -28.71 -50.43 0.61
CA PHE A 238 -29.88 -50.02 -0.16
C PHE A 238 -30.82 -48.97 0.46
N ASP A 239 -30.58 -48.46 1.68
CA ASP A 239 -31.39 -47.36 2.21
C ASP A 239 -30.71 -46.56 3.34
N PHE A 240 -30.70 -45.23 3.23
CA PHE A 240 -30.09 -44.28 4.21
C PHE A 240 -30.78 -44.25 5.59
N ASN A 241 -31.83 -45.06 5.79
CA ASN A 241 -32.70 -45.02 6.97
C ASN A 241 -32.64 -46.29 7.84
N SER A 242 -31.72 -47.22 7.55
CA SER A 242 -31.49 -48.36 8.46
C SER A 242 -30.95 -47.85 9.80
N ILE A 243 -31.57 -48.21 10.92
CA ILE A 243 -31.08 -47.89 12.27
C ILE A 243 -30.88 -49.20 13.03
N VAL A 244 -29.64 -49.49 13.38
CA VAL A 244 -29.28 -50.65 14.22
C VAL A 244 -28.96 -50.17 15.62
N ARG A 245 -29.86 -50.42 16.58
CA ARG A 245 -29.70 -50.16 18.01
C ARG A 245 -29.33 -51.46 18.73
N ILE A 246 -28.04 -51.71 18.87
CA ILE A 246 -27.54 -52.87 19.62
C ILE A 246 -27.15 -52.43 21.04
N ARG A 247 -27.64 -53.14 22.06
CA ARG A 247 -27.27 -52.91 23.47
C ARG A 247 -26.11 -53.79 23.94
N ARG A 248 -25.95 -54.97 23.37
CA ARG A 248 -24.84 -55.88 23.66
C ARG A 248 -24.53 -56.70 22.41
N ASN A 249 -23.28 -56.67 21.97
CA ASN A 249 -22.80 -57.50 20.87
C ASN A 249 -21.86 -58.57 21.43
N GLU A 250 -22.20 -59.85 21.26
CA GLU A 250 -21.28 -60.97 21.47
C GLU A 250 -20.99 -61.75 20.17
N GLY A 251 -21.58 -61.32 19.04
CA GLY A 251 -21.46 -61.93 17.72
C GLY A 251 -20.72 -61.02 16.72
N THR A 252 -21.07 -61.13 15.42
CA THR A 252 -20.46 -60.32 14.37
C THR A 252 -21.46 -59.29 13.82
N VAL A 253 -21.06 -58.02 13.75
CA VAL A 253 -21.84 -56.94 13.12
C VAL A 253 -21.09 -56.47 11.89
N VAL A 254 -21.71 -56.49 10.72
CA VAL A 254 -21.15 -56.00 9.46
C VAL A 254 -21.96 -54.81 8.97
N VAL A 255 -21.30 -53.67 8.79
CA VAL A 255 -21.90 -52.43 8.25
C VAL A 255 -21.29 -52.19 6.87
N ASP A 256 -21.99 -52.59 5.81
CA ASP A 256 -21.45 -52.49 4.45
C ASP A 256 -21.23 -51.04 3.99
N ALA A 257 -20.47 -50.88 2.91
CA ALA A 257 -20.31 -49.60 2.23
C ALA A 257 -21.67 -48.96 1.94
N ASN A 258 -21.85 -47.69 2.34
CA ASN A 258 -23.10 -46.90 2.25
C ASN A 258 -24.19 -47.23 3.30
N ALA A 259 -24.00 -48.17 4.21
CA ALA A 259 -24.91 -48.37 5.33
C ALA A 259 -24.67 -47.35 6.46
N ARG A 260 -25.70 -47.03 7.24
CA ARG A 260 -25.58 -46.30 8.52
C ARG A 260 -26.02 -47.19 9.68
N ALA A 261 -25.20 -47.33 10.71
CA ALA A 261 -25.58 -47.97 11.97
C ALA A 261 -25.43 -46.98 13.13
N THR A 262 -26.24 -47.08 14.20
CA THR A 262 -26.16 -46.16 15.34
C THR A 262 -26.37 -46.87 16.66
N PHE A 263 -25.27 -47.12 17.38
CA PHE A 263 -25.33 -47.65 18.74
C PHE A 263 -25.86 -46.59 19.70
N VAL A 264 -26.83 -46.96 20.55
CA VAL A 264 -27.46 -46.09 21.55
C VAL A 264 -27.17 -46.61 22.96
N SER A 265 -26.99 -45.68 23.91
CA SER A 265 -26.64 -45.84 25.35
C SER A 265 -26.60 -47.25 25.98
N GLY A 266 -25.51 -47.55 26.70
CA GLY A 266 -25.38 -48.74 27.57
C GLY A 266 -24.71 -49.95 26.89
N VAL A 267 -23.93 -49.71 25.83
CA VAL A 267 -23.44 -50.77 24.95
C VAL A 267 -22.10 -51.34 25.39
N GLY A 268 -22.06 -52.67 25.54
CA GLY A 268 -20.83 -53.47 25.57
C GLY A 268 -20.62 -54.20 24.23
N ASN A 269 -19.51 -53.98 23.54
CA ASN A 269 -19.07 -54.84 22.44
C ASN A 269 -18.12 -55.91 23.00
N TYR A 270 -18.45 -57.18 22.83
CA TYR A 270 -17.66 -58.34 23.23
C TYR A 270 -17.36 -59.28 22.05
N GLY A 271 -17.89 -58.97 20.86
CA GLY A 271 -17.67 -59.69 19.61
C GLY A 271 -17.01 -58.83 18.53
N ASP A 272 -17.18 -59.17 17.26
CA ASP A 272 -16.52 -58.52 16.14
C ASP A 272 -17.44 -57.50 15.44
N ILE A 273 -16.92 -56.33 15.08
CA ILE A 273 -17.62 -55.32 14.30
C ILE A 273 -16.79 -55.02 13.05
N HIS A 274 -17.32 -55.25 11.85
CA HIS A 274 -16.73 -54.86 10.58
C HIS A 274 -17.49 -53.67 10.00
N VAL A 275 -16.79 -52.57 9.68
CA VAL A 275 -17.42 -51.35 9.16
C VAL A 275 -16.77 -50.97 7.83
N ASP A 276 -17.53 -51.01 6.74
CA ASP A 276 -17.20 -50.44 5.44
C ASP A 276 -18.03 -49.16 5.14
N GLY A 277 -19.13 -48.92 5.88
CA GLY A 277 -20.01 -47.75 5.78
C GLY A 277 -19.86 -46.70 6.89
N VAL A 278 -20.97 -46.07 7.31
CA VAL A 278 -21.01 -45.07 8.39
C VAL A 278 -21.51 -45.71 9.69
N LEU A 279 -20.70 -45.70 10.74
CA LEU A 279 -21.09 -46.14 12.06
C LEU A 279 -21.13 -44.96 13.05
N GLY A 280 -22.26 -44.68 13.68
CA GLY A 280 -22.38 -43.71 14.76
C GLY A 280 -22.50 -44.38 16.12
N PHE A 281 -21.94 -43.77 17.16
CA PHE A 281 -22.25 -44.05 18.56
C PHE A 281 -22.86 -42.78 19.15
N GLU A 282 -24.17 -42.77 19.35
CA GLU A 282 -24.89 -41.70 20.03
C GLU A 282 -24.98 -42.02 21.52
N LEU A 283 -23.83 -41.93 22.20
CA LEU A 283 -23.77 -42.14 23.64
C LEU A 283 -24.05 -40.80 24.37
N PRO A 284 -24.98 -40.78 25.35
CA PRO A 284 -25.10 -39.65 26.25
C PRO A 284 -23.76 -39.39 26.94
N THR A 285 -23.48 -38.13 27.27
CA THR A 285 -22.27 -37.70 27.98
C THR A 285 -22.16 -38.22 29.42
N THR A 286 -22.95 -39.21 29.82
CA THR A 286 -22.89 -39.87 31.13
C THR A 286 -22.63 -41.37 31.02
N HIS A 287 -22.62 -41.92 29.81
CA HIS A 287 -22.48 -43.36 29.59
C HIS A 287 -21.07 -43.67 29.11
N ARG A 288 -20.48 -44.71 29.71
CA ARG A 288 -19.22 -45.30 29.28
C ARG A 288 -19.50 -46.38 28.23
N TRP A 289 -18.69 -46.40 27.19
CA TRP A 289 -18.67 -47.49 26.24
C TRP A 289 -17.66 -48.54 26.69
N VAL A 290 -18.03 -49.82 26.64
CA VAL A 290 -17.11 -50.91 26.97
C VAL A 290 -16.90 -51.74 25.70
N ASN A 291 -15.67 -51.82 25.22
CA ASN A 291 -15.32 -52.72 24.12
C ASN A 291 -14.27 -53.72 24.58
N ALA A 292 -14.65 -54.99 24.65
CA ALA A 292 -13.78 -56.14 24.87
C ALA A 292 -13.66 -57.04 23.61
N GLY A 293 -14.31 -56.67 22.51
CA GLY A 293 -14.26 -57.36 21.21
C GLY A 293 -13.44 -56.58 20.16
N SER A 294 -13.43 -57.04 18.91
CA SER A 294 -12.68 -56.38 17.81
C SER A 294 -13.56 -55.43 17.00
N VAL A 295 -13.00 -54.31 16.52
CA VAL A 295 -13.61 -53.46 15.49
C VAL A 295 -12.63 -53.30 14.33
N THR A 296 -13.03 -53.72 13.14
CA THR A 296 -12.30 -53.57 11.88
C THR A 296 -12.97 -52.50 11.03
N VAL A 297 -12.19 -51.52 10.58
CA VAL A 297 -12.68 -50.37 9.80
C VAL A 297 -12.07 -50.41 8.40
N GLY A 298 -12.93 -50.48 7.38
CA GLY A 298 -12.57 -50.53 5.97
C GLY A 298 -12.15 -49.17 5.38
N PRO A 299 -11.70 -49.15 4.11
CA PRO A 299 -11.09 -47.98 3.47
C PRO A 299 -12.00 -46.75 3.37
N GLN A 300 -13.31 -46.93 3.27
CA GLN A 300 -14.27 -45.82 3.08
C GLN A 300 -15.15 -45.59 4.30
N ALA A 301 -14.88 -46.33 5.38
CA ALA A 301 -15.72 -46.30 6.55
C ALA A 301 -15.55 -45.02 7.37
N VAL A 302 -16.64 -44.60 8.00
CA VAL A 302 -16.71 -43.45 8.91
C VAL A 302 -17.28 -43.91 10.24
N VAL A 303 -16.48 -43.95 11.31
CA VAL A 303 -16.98 -44.28 12.65
C VAL A 303 -17.02 -43.04 13.55
N SER A 304 -18.18 -42.54 13.98
CA SER A 304 -18.29 -41.40 14.90
C SER A 304 -18.60 -41.88 16.31
N MET A 305 -17.68 -41.71 17.25
CA MET A 305 -17.80 -42.07 18.66
C MET A 305 -18.09 -40.83 19.53
N GLY A 306 -19.28 -40.76 20.12
CA GLY A 306 -19.59 -39.79 21.19
C GLY A 306 -19.43 -40.39 22.59
N GLY A 307 -19.57 -39.57 23.65
CA GLY A 307 -19.59 -40.03 25.05
C GLY A 307 -18.28 -39.81 25.83
N TRP A 308 -18.12 -40.52 26.95
CA TRP A 308 -16.88 -40.54 27.74
C TRP A 308 -16.07 -41.78 27.39
N LEU A 309 -14.80 -41.58 27.07
CA LEU A 309 -13.86 -42.64 26.68
C LEU A 309 -12.62 -42.56 27.58
N THR A 310 -12.09 -43.70 27.99
CA THR A 310 -10.75 -43.82 28.60
C THR A 310 -9.73 -44.36 27.59
N PRO A 311 -8.41 -44.21 27.84
CA PRO A 311 -7.37 -44.93 27.11
C PRO A 311 -7.61 -46.42 26.92
N SER A 312 -8.08 -47.12 27.96
CA SER A 312 -8.44 -48.54 27.89
C SER A 312 -9.62 -48.79 26.95
N ASP A 313 -10.60 -47.88 26.92
CA ASP A 313 -11.71 -47.92 25.98
C ASP A 313 -11.26 -47.66 24.53
N ILE A 314 -10.06 -47.13 24.27
CA ILE A 314 -9.51 -46.88 22.93
C ILE A 314 -8.55 -47.99 22.48
N ARG A 315 -7.63 -48.44 23.36
CA ARG A 315 -6.58 -49.42 23.02
C ARG A 315 -7.10 -50.78 22.54
N GLN A 316 -8.33 -51.18 22.93
CA GLN A 316 -8.93 -52.45 22.51
C GLN A 316 -9.70 -52.37 21.18
N VAL A 317 -9.79 -51.20 20.54
CA VAL A 317 -10.88 -50.95 19.59
C VAL A 317 -10.55 -51.17 18.13
N ILE A 318 -9.38 -50.80 17.63
CA ILE A 318 -9.26 -50.59 16.17
C ILE A 318 -8.04 -51.30 15.65
N ASP A 319 -8.24 -52.48 15.06
CA ASP A 319 -7.25 -53.09 14.18
C ASP A 319 -7.60 -52.67 12.75
N HIS A 320 -6.85 -51.70 12.21
CA HIS A 320 -7.08 -51.15 10.87
C HIS A 320 -6.43 -52.08 9.85
N THR A 321 -7.22 -52.74 9.00
CA THR A 321 -6.69 -53.63 7.97
C THR A 321 -6.15 -52.88 6.74
N THR A 322 -6.56 -51.62 6.50
CA THR A 322 -6.12 -50.77 5.35
C THR A 322 -6.21 -49.24 5.63
N ALA A 323 -5.55 -48.41 4.81
CA ALA A 323 -5.09 -47.04 5.13
C ALA A 323 -6.07 -45.85 4.96
N GLU A 324 -7.37 -46.05 4.65
CA GLU A 324 -8.21 -44.94 4.15
C GLU A 324 -9.44 -44.57 5.04
N GLY A 325 -9.84 -45.39 6.02
CA GLY A 325 -11.03 -45.14 6.85
C GLY A 325 -10.89 -44.02 7.90
N SER A 326 -11.99 -43.34 8.26
CA SER A 326 -12.05 -42.23 9.24
C SER A 326 -12.81 -42.61 10.52
N ILE A 327 -12.36 -42.17 11.70
CA ILE A 327 -13.14 -42.22 12.94
C ILE A 327 -13.10 -40.86 13.65
N TYR A 328 -14.25 -40.43 14.16
CA TYR A 328 -14.44 -39.12 14.77
C TYR A 328 -14.77 -39.29 16.24
N PHE A 329 -14.01 -38.65 17.13
CA PHE A 329 -14.29 -38.66 18.57
C PHE A 329 -14.97 -37.36 18.97
N ASN A 330 -16.30 -37.36 19.00
CA ASN A 330 -17.12 -36.19 19.30
C ASN A 330 -17.40 -36.00 20.82
N GLY A 331 -16.68 -36.74 21.67
CA GLY A 331 -16.89 -36.83 23.12
C GLY A 331 -15.74 -36.28 23.98
N VAL A 332 -15.70 -36.73 25.24
CA VAL A 332 -14.65 -36.44 26.23
C VAL A 332 -13.73 -37.65 26.34
N LEU A 333 -12.44 -37.45 26.08
CA LEU A 333 -11.39 -38.43 26.40
C LEU A 333 -10.85 -38.10 27.80
N ASP A 334 -11.16 -38.95 28.77
CA ASP A 334 -10.69 -38.82 30.15
C ASP A 334 -9.51 -39.77 30.39
N LEU A 335 -8.37 -39.22 30.79
CA LEU A 335 -7.14 -39.96 31.08
C LEU A 335 -7.01 -40.30 32.57
N THR A 336 -8.03 -40.03 33.40
CA THR A 336 -8.03 -40.32 34.84
C THR A 336 -7.79 -41.81 35.08
N ASP A 337 -6.93 -42.13 36.05
CA ASP A 337 -6.57 -43.48 36.49
C ASP A 337 -5.82 -44.37 35.48
N GLU A 338 -5.34 -43.80 34.37
CA GLU A 338 -4.62 -44.53 33.33
C GLU A 338 -3.15 -44.12 33.23
N SER A 339 -2.30 -45.02 32.72
CA SER A 339 -0.92 -44.66 32.34
C SER A 339 -0.94 -43.58 31.25
N PRO A 340 0.13 -42.76 31.10
CA PRO A 340 0.21 -41.77 30.04
C PRO A 340 -0.29 -42.30 28.70
N LEU A 341 -1.17 -41.53 28.06
CA LEU A 341 -1.67 -41.90 26.74
C LEU A 341 -0.56 -41.62 25.75
N ASP A 342 0.15 -42.69 25.40
CA ASP A 342 1.15 -42.66 24.38
C ASP A 342 0.49 -42.68 23.00
N LEU A 343 0.45 -41.51 22.37
CA LEU A 343 -0.06 -41.32 21.02
C LEU A 343 0.70 -42.17 19.99
N SER A 344 1.93 -42.61 20.28
CA SER A 344 2.68 -43.53 19.40
C SER A 344 2.17 -44.97 19.44
N THR A 345 1.55 -45.38 20.56
CA THR A 345 0.92 -46.70 20.71
C THR A 345 -0.45 -46.78 20.07
N LEU A 346 -0.94 -45.66 19.58
CA LEU A 346 -2.18 -45.57 18.82
C LEU A 346 -1.78 -45.41 17.36
N GLU A 347 -2.03 -46.42 16.53
CA GLU A 347 -1.66 -46.40 15.12
C GLU A 347 -2.60 -45.44 14.35
N PHE A 348 -2.28 -44.15 14.36
CA PHE A 348 -3.08 -43.10 13.74
C PHE A 348 -2.67 -42.89 12.29
N ARG A 349 -3.50 -43.38 11.34
CA ARG A 349 -3.25 -43.24 9.90
C ARG A 349 -4.19 -42.27 9.17
N THR A 350 -5.16 -41.65 9.86
CA THR A 350 -6.06 -40.62 9.28
C THR A 350 -6.32 -39.44 10.23
N ASN A 351 -6.77 -38.30 9.67
CA ASN A 351 -7.08 -37.04 10.39
C ASN A 351 -8.22 -37.25 11.42
N ARG A 352 -7.91 -37.32 12.73
CA ARG A 352 -8.93 -37.59 13.77
C ARG A 352 -8.75 -36.74 15.01
N ILE A 353 -9.88 -36.36 15.63
CA ILE A 353 -9.95 -35.26 16.59
C ILE A 353 -10.81 -35.62 17.78
N PHE A 354 -10.30 -35.27 18.95
CA PHE A 354 -11.01 -35.21 20.21
C PHE A 354 -11.57 -33.80 20.40
N ARG A 355 -12.84 -33.69 20.78
CA ARG A 355 -13.41 -32.38 21.16
C ARG A 355 -12.89 -31.93 22.53
N THR A 356 -12.74 -32.84 23.47
CA THR A 356 -12.22 -32.55 24.81
C THR A 356 -11.32 -33.68 25.28
N ILE A 357 -10.11 -33.35 25.72
CA ILE A 357 -9.19 -34.27 26.38
C ILE A 357 -8.96 -33.75 27.80
N GLN A 358 -9.06 -34.61 28.80
CA GLN A 358 -8.90 -34.19 30.19
C GLN A 358 -8.16 -35.18 31.09
N ASN A 359 -7.56 -34.64 32.17
CA ASN A 359 -7.05 -35.35 33.35
C ASN A 359 -5.94 -36.41 33.13
N GLY A 360 -4.74 -36.03 32.66
CA GLY A 360 -3.61 -36.97 32.58
C GLY A 360 -2.46 -36.46 31.71
N THR A 361 -1.65 -37.38 31.18
CA THR A 361 -0.48 -37.05 30.35
C THR A 361 -0.65 -37.59 28.93
N LEU A 362 -0.41 -36.73 27.93
CA LEU A 362 -0.24 -37.12 26.53
C LEU A 362 1.26 -37.23 26.23
N THR A 363 1.71 -38.40 25.74
CA THR A 363 3.10 -38.64 25.30
C THR A 363 3.12 -39.08 23.84
N GLY A 364 4.27 -39.03 23.18
CA GLY A 364 4.41 -39.44 21.78
C GLY A 364 5.81 -39.13 21.25
N ASP A 365 6.21 -39.83 20.18
CA ASP A 365 7.54 -39.79 19.58
C ASP A 365 7.67 -38.86 18.34
N ALA A 366 6.54 -38.31 17.86
CA ALA A 366 6.46 -37.45 16.68
C ALA A 366 5.53 -36.24 16.90
N GLU A 367 5.48 -35.31 15.94
CA GLU A 367 4.52 -34.21 15.91
C GLU A 367 3.14 -34.73 15.44
N TYR A 368 2.11 -34.57 16.27
CA TYR A 368 0.76 -35.08 15.99
C TYR A 368 -0.19 -33.95 15.57
N MET A 369 -0.84 -34.11 14.41
CA MET A 369 -1.85 -33.16 13.91
C MET A 369 -3.26 -33.57 14.37
N LEU A 370 -3.90 -32.72 15.17
CA LEU A 370 -5.31 -32.83 15.59
C LEU A 370 -6.13 -31.80 14.78
N ALA A 371 -6.78 -32.19 13.68
CA ALA A 371 -7.42 -31.25 12.74
C ALA A 371 -8.97 -31.30 12.75
N PRO A 372 -9.72 -30.52 13.57
CA PRO A 372 -11.16 -30.69 13.79
C PRO A 372 -12.03 -30.46 12.55
N ILE A 373 -13.03 -31.33 12.36
CA ILE A 373 -14.13 -31.10 11.41
C ILE A 373 -15.09 -30.00 11.91
N ASN A 374 -15.16 -29.75 13.23
CA ASN A 374 -16.09 -28.81 13.87
C ASN A 374 -15.43 -27.83 14.86
N GLY A 375 -14.23 -27.35 14.55
CA GLY A 375 -13.73 -26.03 15.00
C GLY A 375 -13.16 -25.84 16.42
N GLU A 376 -13.28 -26.79 17.36
CA GLU A 376 -12.79 -26.59 18.74
C GLU A 376 -12.08 -27.81 19.34
N LEU A 377 -10.89 -27.62 19.93
CA LEU A 377 -10.20 -28.55 20.83
C LEU A 377 -10.18 -27.99 22.25
N ARG A 378 -10.54 -28.80 23.25
CA ARG A 378 -10.44 -28.42 24.67
C ARG A 378 -9.48 -29.35 25.40
N LEU A 379 -8.48 -28.78 26.09
CA LEU A 379 -7.50 -29.51 26.91
C LEU A 379 -7.66 -29.08 28.37
N ASN A 380 -8.08 -30.00 29.24
CA ASN A 380 -8.39 -29.70 30.64
C ASN A 380 -7.56 -30.56 31.62
N ASN A 381 -6.72 -29.97 32.46
CA ASN A 381 -5.86 -30.70 33.41
C ASN A 381 -4.96 -31.72 32.69
N ILE A 382 -4.28 -31.29 31.63
CA ILE A 382 -3.43 -32.15 30.79
C ILE A 382 -1.96 -31.77 30.93
N VAL A 383 -1.09 -32.77 31.00
CA VAL A 383 0.35 -32.66 30.76
C VAL A 383 0.64 -33.06 29.31
N LEU A 384 1.19 -32.14 28.52
CA LEU A 384 1.63 -32.39 27.15
C LEU A 384 3.12 -32.68 27.13
N SER A 385 3.52 -33.92 26.92
CA SER A 385 4.93 -34.33 26.73
C SER A 385 5.23 -34.70 25.26
N THR A 386 4.44 -34.18 24.32
CA THR A 386 4.59 -34.40 22.87
C THR A 386 4.02 -33.20 22.09
N ASP A 387 4.51 -33.01 20.87
CA ASP A 387 4.14 -31.88 20.02
C ASP A 387 2.74 -32.06 19.41
N ILE A 388 1.91 -31.01 19.48
CA ILE A 388 0.54 -30.99 18.96
C ILE A 388 0.39 -29.84 17.97
N VAL A 389 -0.15 -30.14 16.78
CA VAL A 389 -0.59 -29.15 15.80
C VAL A 389 -2.10 -29.17 15.71
N HIS A 390 -2.71 -27.99 15.81
CA HIS A 390 -4.15 -27.79 15.69
C HIS A 390 -4.43 -26.65 14.71
N ASP A 391 -5.43 -26.78 13.85
CA ASP A 391 -5.73 -25.76 12.84
C ASP A 391 -6.89 -24.83 13.22
N SER A 392 -7.60 -25.08 14.33
CA SER A 392 -8.79 -24.30 14.73
C SER A 392 -8.72 -23.75 16.17
N TYR A 393 -9.86 -23.45 16.81
CA TYR A 393 -9.88 -22.86 18.16
C TYR A 393 -9.45 -23.87 19.23
N THR A 394 -8.49 -23.50 20.06
CA THR A 394 -8.01 -24.34 21.16
C THR A 394 -8.32 -23.67 22.50
N TYR A 395 -8.95 -24.39 23.41
CA TYR A 395 -9.26 -23.95 24.77
C TYR A 395 -8.39 -24.74 25.77
N LEU A 396 -7.63 -24.04 26.60
CA LEU A 396 -6.78 -24.63 27.62
C LEU A 396 -7.32 -24.32 29.02
N SER A 397 -7.39 -25.33 29.88
CA SER A 397 -7.66 -25.19 31.31
C SER A 397 -6.64 -26.02 32.09
N ASN A 398 -5.78 -25.37 32.89
CA ASN A 398 -4.72 -26.02 33.66
C ASN A 398 -3.84 -27.00 32.86
N VAL A 399 -3.29 -26.55 31.74
CA VAL A 399 -2.39 -27.35 30.91
C VAL A 399 -0.93 -27.15 31.34
N THR A 400 -0.15 -28.22 31.36
CA THR A 400 1.30 -28.19 31.61
C THR A 400 2.03 -28.68 30.36
N LEU A 401 2.96 -27.88 29.81
CA LEU A 401 3.86 -28.33 28.76
C LEU A 401 5.10 -28.96 29.40
N ASP A 402 5.54 -30.11 28.88
CA ASP A 402 6.74 -30.83 29.30
C ASP A 402 7.64 -31.05 28.08
N ASN A 403 8.44 -30.03 27.77
CA ASN A 403 9.32 -29.93 26.60
C ASN A 403 8.59 -30.18 25.27
N SER A 404 7.33 -29.74 25.17
CA SER A 404 6.47 -29.91 24.00
C SER A 404 6.12 -28.59 23.33
N THR A 405 5.68 -28.68 22.09
CA THR A 405 5.20 -27.57 21.25
C THR A 405 3.70 -27.70 20.97
N LEU A 406 2.92 -26.66 21.27
CA LEU A 406 1.53 -26.54 20.82
C LEU A 406 1.44 -25.51 19.69
N THR A 407 1.17 -25.96 18.47
CA THR A 407 1.00 -25.11 17.28
C THR A 407 -0.49 -24.92 16.98
N VAL A 408 -0.97 -23.66 16.86
CA VAL A 408 -2.36 -23.32 16.47
C VAL A 408 -2.37 -22.44 15.21
N LEU A 409 -2.90 -22.95 14.09
CA LEU A 409 -2.63 -22.42 12.74
C LEU A 409 -3.62 -21.40 12.15
N THR A 410 -4.89 -21.29 12.56
CA THR A 410 -5.78 -20.32 11.88
C THR A 410 -6.80 -19.57 12.76
N ALA A 411 -7.18 -20.08 13.94
CA ALA A 411 -8.29 -19.48 14.69
C ALA A 411 -7.84 -18.71 15.95
N GLY A 412 -7.49 -19.43 17.02
CA GLY A 412 -7.01 -18.80 18.26
C GLY A 412 -6.89 -19.76 19.42
N LEU A 413 -6.13 -19.34 20.42
CA LEU A 413 -5.87 -20.03 21.68
C LEU A 413 -6.54 -19.26 22.82
N TYR A 414 -7.42 -19.93 23.56
CA TYR A 414 -8.15 -19.41 24.69
C TYR A 414 -7.69 -20.10 25.96
N ILE A 415 -7.12 -19.37 26.91
CA ILE A 415 -6.80 -19.92 28.24
C ILE A 415 -7.96 -19.54 29.16
N ALA A 416 -8.61 -20.56 29.74
CA ALA A 416 -9.77 -20.38 30.61
C ALA A 416 -9.44 -19.46 31.80
N ASP A 417 -10.45 -18.78 32.32
CA ASP A 417 -10.28 -17.87 33.44
C ASP A 417 -9.65 -18.58 34.64
N GLN A 418 -8.70 -17.91 35.30
CA GLN A 418 -7.94 -18.42 36.45
C GLN A 418 -7.11 -19.67 36.17
N SER A 419 -6.95 -20.07 34.91
CA SER A 419 -6.04 -21.15 34.52
C SER A 419 -4.62 -20.64 34.33
N THR A 420 -3.65 -21.47 34.72
CA THR A 420 -2.24 -21.24 34.44
C THR A 420 -1.77 -22.24 33.41
N LEU A 421 -1.12 -21.75 32.35
CA LEU A 421 -0.30 -22.59 31.48
C LEU A 421 1.08 -22.73 32.11
N ARG A 422 1.44 -23.96 32.51
CA ARG A 422 2.63 -24.27 33.32
C ARG A 422 3.66 -25.07 32.57
N GLY A 423 4.85 -25.20 33.17
CA GLY A 423 5.89 -26.12 32.71
C GLY A 423 6.89 -25.47 31.76
N VAL A 424 7.48 -26.27 30.87
CA VAL A 424 8.49 -25.86 29.91
C VAL A 424 8.04 -26.28 28.53
N GLY A 425 7.95 -25.35 27.57
CA GLY A 425 7.50 -25.69 26.23
C GLY A 425 7.28 -24.49 25.33
N GLN A 426 6.88 -24.75 24.10
CA GLN A 426 6.64 -23.74 23.07
C GLN A 426 5.16 -23.69 22.68
N ILE A 427 4.69 -22.50 22.34
CA ILE A 427 3.39 -22.28 21.74
C ILE A 427 3.61 -21.48 20.46
N LYS A 428 3.18 -22.01 19.30
CA LYS A 428 3.27 -21.32 18.00
C LYS A 428 1.86 -20.96 17.55
N LEU A 429 1.60 -19.69 17.29
CA LEU A 429 0.24 -19.19 17.04
C LEU A 429 0.23 -18.23 15.87
N THR A 430 -0.74 -18.39 14.98
CA THR A 430 -1.02 -17.45 13.88
C THR A 430 -2.40 -16.79 13.99
N GLY A 431 -3.20 -17.20 14.99
CA GLY A 431 -4.53 -16.67 15.29
C GLY A 431 -4.52 -15.62 16.41
N ARG A 432 -5.49 -15.69 17.32
CA ARG A 432 -5.53 -14.86 18.55
C ARG A 432 -5.04 -15.62 19.78
N LEU A 433 -4.56 -14.92 20.80
CA LEU A 433 -4.31 -15.46 22.14
C LEU A 433 -5.14 -14.69 23.16
N GLU A 434 -6.12 -15.34 23.79
CA GLU A 434 -7.01 -14.73 24.77
C GLU A 434 -6.92 -15.46 26.11
N ALA A 435 -6.46 -14.76 27.15
CA ALA A 435 -6.39 -15.23 28.53
C ALA A 435 -6.78 -14.08 29.49
N PRO A 436 -8.07 -13.66 29.53
CA PRO A 436 -8.49 -12.45 30.23
C PRO A 436 -8.12 -12.44 31.72
N GLN A 437 -8.18 -13.62 32.37
CA GLN A 437 -7.73 -13.90 33.74
C GLN A 437 -6.72 -15.07 33.81
N GLY A 438 -6.17 -15.51 32.68
CA GLY A 438 -5.23 -16.63 32.62
C GLY A 438 -3.78 -16.16 32.71
N THR A 439 -2.89 -17.03 33.19
CA THR A 439 -1.47 -16.72 33.38
C THR A 439 -0.55 -17.65 32.59
N ILE A 440 0.56 -17.09 32.09
CA ILE A 440 1.63 -17.86 31.43
C ILE A 440 2.84 -17.91 32.35
N ASP A 441 3.31 -19.12 32.64
CA ASP A 441 4.48 -19.37 33.50
C ASP A 441 5.82 -19.10 32.78
N SER A 442 6.86 -18.90 33.56
CA SER A 442 8.22 -18.51 33.14
C SER A 442 8.93 -19.48 32.19
N GLY A 443 8.60 -20.77 32.23
CA GLY A 443 9.17 -21.79 31.33
C GLY A 443 8.53 -21.84 29.95
N ILE A 444 7.48 -21.06 29.69
CA ILE A 444 6.73 -21.08 28.45
C ILE A 444 7.24 -20.03 27.47
N TYR A 445 7.42 -20.46 26.22
CA TYR A 445 7.80 -19.62 25.09
C TYR A 445 6.65 -19.55 24.08
N VAL A 446 6.11 -18.37 23.82
CA VAL A 446 5.03 -18.14 22.86
C VAL A 446 5.59 -17.42 21.63
N ASP A 447 5.56 -18.04 20.46
CA ASP A 447 5.86 -17.43 19.16
C ASP A 447 4.55 -17.05 18.45
N PHE A 448 4.28 -15.75 18.37
CA PHE A 448 3.06 -15.18 17.83
C PHE A 448 3.29 -14.51 16.48
N ASN A 449 2.73 -15.09 15.42
CA ASN A 449 2.95 -14.71 14.04
C ASN A 449 1.63 -14.55 13.27
N SER A 450 1.00 -13.39 13.41
CA SER A 450 -0.28 -13.06 12.78
C SER A 450 -0.32 -11.61 12.30
N GLU A 451 -0.86 -11.34 11.11
CA GLU A 451 -1.03 -9.96 10.63
C GLU A 451 -2.20 -9.22 11.28
N ASN A 452 -3.19 -9.96 11.78
CA ASN A 452 -4.42 -9.40 12.38
C ASN A 452 -4.69 -9.97 13.78
N GLY A 453 -3.65 -10.57 14.38
CA GLY A 453 -3.73 -11.24 15.66
C GLY A 453 -3.74 -10.26 16.83
N SER A 454 -4.29 -10.73 17.94
CA SER A 454 -4.20 -10.04 19.21
C SER A 454 -3.79 -11.00 20.32
N VAL A 455 -2.91 -10.53 21.20
CA VAL A 455 -2.56 -11.17 22.46
C VAL A 455 -3.20 -10.38 23.59
N ASN A 456 -4.08 -11.00 24.35
CA ASN A 456 -4.73 -10.42 25.53
C ASN A 456 -4.52 -11.33 26.74
N LEU A 457 -3.54 -11.01 27.59
CA LEU A 457 -3.17 -11.79 28.76
C LEU A 457 -3.44 -11.01 30.05
N TYR A 458 -3.78 -11.72 31.12
CA TYR A 458 -3.79 -11.13 32.47
C TYR A 458 -2.36 -10.94 32.99
N GLU A 459 -1.56 -12.02 32.98
CA GLU A 459 -0.18 -12.00 33.45
C GLU A 459 0.74 -12.86 32.55
N ASN A 460 1.90 -12.32 32.20
CA ASN A 460 2.97 -13.04 31.49
C ASN A 460 4.23 -13.11 32.38
N SER A 461 4.62 -14.30 32.81
CA SER A 461 5.94 -14.53 33.42
C SER A 461 6.95 -15.18 32.46
N GLY A 462 6.50 -15.64 31.28
CA GLY A 462 7.29 -16.34 30.26
C GLY A 462 7.89 -15.42 29.18
N THR A 463 8.23 -16.02 28.03
CA THR A 463 8.71 -15.27 26.85
C THR A 463 7.62 -15.23 25.79
N LEU A 464 7.23 -14.03 25.36
CA LEU A 464 6.30 -13.79 24.26
C LEU A 464 7.07 -13.13 23.11
N ILE A 465 7.21 -13.81 21.98
CA ILE A 465 7.76 -13.26 20.75
C ILE A 465 6.63 -12.86 19.81
N VAL A 466 6.70 -11.65 19.26
CA VAL A 466 5.68 -11.05 18.40
C VAL A 466 6.31 -10.71 17.05
N ARG A 467 5.87 -11.34 15.96
CA ARG A 467 6.55 -11.29 14.65
C ARG A 467 5.85 -10.50 13.54
N ASP A 468 4.54 -10.31 13.63
CA ASP A 468 3.76 -9.58 12.61
C ASP A 468 2.90 -8.46 13.24
N GLY A 469 2.16 -7.68 12.42
CA GLY A 469 1.44 -6.46 12.82
C GLY A 469 0.35 -6.62 13.90
N ASN A 470 0.74 -6.85 15.14
CA ASN A 470 -0.11 -7.39 16.19
C ASN A 470 -0.61 -6.36 17.22
N ARG A 471 -1.62 -6.74 17.99
CA ARG A 471 -2.05 -6.00 19.19
C ARG A 471 -1.71 -6.78 20.44
N VAL A 472 -0.93 -6.20 21.34
CA VAL A 472 -0.49 -6.88 22.56
C VAL A 472 -1.00 -6.12 23.78
N SER A 473 -1.71 -6.84 24.64
CA SER A 473 -2.24 -6.34 25.90
C SER A 473 -1.97 -7.38 26.98
N VAL A 474 -0.98 -7.12 27.83
CA VAL A 474 -0.60 -8.02 28.92
C VAL A 474 -0.77 -7.27 30.23
N GLY A 475 -1.81 -7.55 31.03
CA GLY A 475 -2.11 -6.79 32.25
C GLY A 475 -0.89 -6.57 33.15
N ILE A 476 -0.19 -7.65 33.53
CA ILE A 476 1.07 -7.61 34.27
C ILE A 476 2.12 -8.40 33.46
N ASN A 477 3.18 -7.74 32.99
CA ASN A 477 4.32 -8.44 32.38
C ASN A 477 5.45 -8.58 33.42
N ARG A 478 5.82 -9.81 33.78
CA ARG A 478 6.99 -10.17 34.60
C ARG A 478 8.10 -10.85 33.79
N GLY A 479 7.77 -11.33 32.59
CA GLY A 479 8.67 -12.02 31.69
C GLY A 479 9.24 -11.12 30.59
N LEU A 480 9.56 -11.72 29.45
CA LEU A 480 10.04 -11.03 28.25
C LEU A 480 8.91 -10.91 27.22
N VAL A 481 8.67 -9.70 26.70
CA VAL A 481 7.90 -9.48 25.46
C VAL A 481 8.87 -8.98 24.41
N ASP A 482 9.21 -9.81 23.42
CA ASP A 482 10.17 -9.50 22.36
C ASP A 482 9.45 -9.27 21.02
N ILE A 483 9.52 -8.04 20.52
CA ILE A 483 8.87 -7.61 19.29
C ILE A 483 9.91 -7.67 18.16
N GLN A 484 9.69 -8.59 17.23
CA GLN A 484 10.60 -8.96 16.13
C GLN A 484 9.85 -8.93 14.80
N LEU A 485 9.47 -7.74 14.33
CA LEU A 485 8.63 -7.63 13.14
C LEU A 485 9.39 -7.87 11.84
N ALA A 486 8.77 -8.58 10.90
CA ALA A 486 9.40 -8.95 9.63
C ALA A 486 9.72 -7.74 8.72
N GLU A 487 8.94 -6.66 8.81
CA GLU A 487 9.11 -5.43 8.05
C GLU A 487 9.32 -4.23 8.96
N ASP A 488 10.13 -3.26 8.52
CA ASP A 488 10.43 -2.04 9.29
C ASP A 488 9.19 -1.16 9.57
N ASP A 489 8.17 -1.25 8.72
CA ASP A 489 6.92 -0.50 8.85
C ASP A 489 5.77 -1.30 9.49
N ALA A 490 5.97 -2.59 9.80
CA ALA A 490 4.98 -3.37 10.52
C ALA A 490 4.77 -2.76 11.92
N VAL A 491 3.52 -2.80 12.40
CA VAL A 491 3.09 -2.04 13.56
C VAL A 491 2.58 -2.97 14.66
N THR A 492 3.12 -2.84 15.88
CA THR A 492 2.57 -3.49 17.08
C THR A 492 2.09 -2.48 18.11
N TYR A 493 0.91 -2.68 18.69
CA TYR A 493 0.33 -1.80 19.73
C TYR A 493 0.52 -2.38 21.14
N VAL A 494 1.02 -1.58 22.09
CA VAL A 494 1.25 -1.96 23.50
C VAL A 494 0.97 -0.77 24.45
N PRO A 495 0.20 -0.92 25.54
CA PRO A 495 -0.88 -1.88 25.73
C PRO A 495 -2.11 -1.51 24.88
N TYR A 496 -2.81 -2.49 24.34
CA TYR A 496 -4.10 -2.23 23.66
C TYR A 496 -5.30 -2.41 24.61
N GLY A 497 -6.01 -1.34 24.96
CA GLY A 497 -7.38 -1.42 25.53
C GLY A 497 -7.53 -1.75 27.02
N ARG A 498 -6.47 -1.76 27.83
CA ARG A 498 -6.55 -1.92 29.31
C ARG A 498 -6.04 -0.67 30.04
N SER A 499 -6.75 -0.26 31.09
CA SER A 499 -6.41 0.91 31.92
C SER A 499 -5.45 0.63 33.08
N SER A 500 -5.07 -0.63 33.32
CA SER A 500 -4.30 -1.07 34.49
C SER A 500 -3.11 -1.96 34.08
N TRP A 501 -2.32 -1.49 33.13
CA TRP A 501 -1.15 -2.19 32.61
C TRP A 501 0.10 -1.91 33.47
N VAL A 502 0.91 -2.93 33.76
CA VAL A 502 2.18 -2.82 34.51
C VAL A 502 3.25 -3.72 33.88
N ASN A 503 4.45 -3.18 33.64
CA ASN A 503 5.62 -3.96 33.26
C ASN A 503 6.64 -4.06 34.41
N GLU A 504 6.76 -5.26 34.99
CA GLU A 504 7.81 -5.67 35.95
C GLU A 504 8.95 -6.47 35.28
N GLY A 505 8.77 -6.85 34.01
CA GLY A 505 9.73 -7.59 33.19
C GLY A 505 10.41 -6.73 32.13
N THR A 506 10.79 -7.34 31.01
CA THR A 506 11.45 -6.66 29.89
C THR A 506 10.53 -6.62 28.67
N ILE A 507 10.44 -5.46 28.02
CA ILE A 507 9.89 -5.33 26.68
C ILE A 507 11.06 -5.03 25.77
N ARG A 508 11.27 -5.85 24.74
CA ARG A 508 12.35 -5.71 23.78
C ARG A 508 11.78 -5.38 22.41
N LEU A 509 12.33 -4.35 21.76
CA LEU A 509 12.06 -4.04 20.36
C LEU A 509 13.31 -4.34 19.53
N SER A 510 13.21 -5.32 18.65
CA SER A 510 14.31 -5.75 17.78
C SER A 510 14.19 -5.18 16.36
N SER A 511 12.96 -5.07 15.83
CA SER A 511 12.66 -4.54 14.49
C SER A 511 11.20 -4.07 14.36
N GLY A 512 10.89 -3.31 13.31
CA GLY A 512 9.54 -2.77 13.05
C GLY A 512 9.17 -1.55 13.89
N ARG A 513 7.87 -1.26 14.03
CA ARG A 513 7.34 -0.11 14.79
C ARG A 513 6.49 -0.53 15.99
N LEU A 514 6.86 -0.06 17.17
CA LEU A 514 6.10 -0.21 18.41
C LEU A 514 5.27 1.06 18.67
N MET A 515 3.95 0.93 18.80
CA MET A 515 3.06 2.01 19.22
C MET A 515 2.68 1.83 20.68
N TRP A 516 3.14 2.75 21.53
CA TRP A 516 2.58 2.93 22.86
C TRP A 516 1.20 3.57 22.71
N ASP A 517 0.13 2.90 23.15
CA ASP A 517 -1.25 3.42 23.10
C ASP A 517 -1.96 3.39 24.48
N GLY A 518 -2.66 4.46 24.85
CA GLY A 518 -3.26 4.65 26.18
C GLY A 518 -2.55 5.67 27.07
N THR A 519 -2.48 5.37 28.38
CA THR A 519 -1.87 6.25 29.41
C THR A 519 -0.69 5.55 30.05
N TYR A 520 0.50 6.16 29.99
CA TYR A 520 1.75 5.56 30.46
C TYR A 520 2.62 6.57 31.20
N SER A 521 3.59 6.05 31.94
CA SER A 521 4.75 6.76 32.47
C SER A 521 5.99 5.90 32.24
N ALA A 522 7.19 6.47 32.40
CA ALA A 522 8.43 5.69 32.33
C ALA A 522 8.43 4.52 33.34
N GLU A 523 7.83 4.72 34.52
CA GLU A 523 7.67 3.69 35.55
C GLU A 523 6.79 2.52 35.09
N ILE A 524 5.66 2.83 34.44
CA ILE A 524 4.72 1.82 33.95
C ILE A 524 5.30 1.05 32.76
N ILE A 525 6.02 1.73 31.85
CA ILE A 525 6.74 1.10 30.73
C ILE A 525 7.82 0.13 31.25
N GLY A 526 8.42 0.42 32.41
CA GLY A 526 9.39 -0.46 33.06
C GLY A 526 10.67 -0.62 32.22
N ASN A 527 11.27 -1.82 32.22
CA ASN A 527 12.46 -2.08 31.44
C ASN A 527 12.13 -2.24 29.95
N PHE A 528 12.51 -1.26 29.13
CA PHE A 528 12.37 -1.28 27.68
C PHE A 528 13.74 -1.33 27.00
N GLU A 529 14.04 -2.45 26.34
CA GLU A 529 15.28 -2.70 25.59
C GLU A 529 15.04 -2.49 24.09
N ARG A 530 15.59 -1.42 23.53
CA ARG A 530 15.53 -1.18 22.09
C ARG A 530 16.82 -1.59 21.41
N LEU A 531 16.79 -2.69 20.66
CA LEU A 531 17.91 -3.18 19.84
C LEU A 531 17.79 -2.71 18.38
N GLY A 532 16.59 -2.33 17.95
CA GLY A 532 16.28 -1.79 16.62
C GLY A 532 14.84 -1.26 16.55
N GLY A 533 14.35 -1.01 15.33
CA GLY A 533 12.97 -0.54 15.09
C GLY A 533 12.70 0.93 15.49
N LYS A 534 11.44 1.35 15.37
CA LYS A 534 10.92 2.70 15.65
C LYS A 534 9.84 2.68 16.74
N VAL A 535 9.72 3.75 17.51
CA VAL A 535 8.71 3.88 18.56
C VAL A 535 7.77 5.05 18.25
N ALA A 536 6.47 4.81 18.41
CA ALA A 536 5.44 5.83 18.37
C ALA A 536 4.74 5.91 19.74
N TYR A 537 4.64 7.11 20.30
CA TYR A 537 3.88 7.36 21.54
C TYR A 537 2.54 8.00 21.16
N LEU A 538 1.43 7.34 21.46
CA LEU A 538 0.07 7.83 21.24
C LEU A 538 -0.56 8.25 22.60
N GLY A 539 -1.84 8.62 22.67
CA GLY A 539 -2.54 8.78 23.96
C GLY A 539 -1.96 9.85 24.91
N GLN A 540 -1.68 9.49 26.17
CA GLN A 540 -1.13 10.37 27.21
C GLN A 540 0.14 9.76 27.84
N TYR A 541 1.24 10.50 27.89
CA TYR A 541 2.49 10.07 28.50
C TYR A 541 2.89 11.03 29.63
N ASP A 542 2.89 10.52 30.86
CA ASP A 542 3.39 11.22 32.02
C ASP A 542 4.91 11.11 32.11
N ASN A 543 5.59 12.17 31.68
CA ASN A 543 7.04 12.28 31.64
C ASN A 543 7.60 13.15 32.78
N ARG A 544 6.77 13.52 33.77
CA ARG A 544 7.21 14.37 34.87
C ARG A 544 8.36 13.73 35.63
N ASN A 545 9.42 14.50 35.86
CA ASN A 545 10.66 14.07 36.51
C ASN A 545 11.41 12.93 35.79
N ALA A 546 11.13 12.70 34.50
CA ALA A 546 11.82 11.72 33.67
C ALA A 546 12.44 12.37 32.43
N THR A 547 13.32 11.61 31.75
CA THR A 547 13.81 11.93 30.41
C THR A 547 13.28 10.88 29.43
N LEU A 548 12.58 11.33 28.40
CA LEU A 548 12.17 10.51 27.27
C LEU A 548 13.25 10.58 26.18
N TYR A 549 13.96 9.48 25.97
CA TYR A 549 14.94 9.37 24.89
C TYR A 549 14.26 8.88 23.61
N LEU A 550 14.43 9.63 22.53
CA LEU A 550 13.92 9.30 21.20
C LEU A 550 15.08 9.00 20.25
N GLN A 551 14.78 8.38 19.12
CA GLN A 551 15.72 8.11 18.04
C GLN A 551 15.15 8.54 16.68
N ASP A 552 15.97 8.46 15.63
CA ASP A 552 15.58 8.85 14.27
C ASP A 552 14.33 8.09 13.78
N GLY A 553 13.32 8.85 13.39
CA GLY A 553 12.04 8.35 12.90
C GLY A 553 11.05 7.92 13.99
N ASP A 554 11.35 8.15 15.27
CA ASP A 554 10.35 8.05 16.33
C ASP A 554 9.27 9.11 16.19
N VAL A 555 8.08 8.80 16.70
CA VAL A 555 6.91 9.67 16.58
C VAL A 555 6.27 9.91 17.95
N ILE A 556 6.01 11.17 18.29
CA ILE A 556 5.16 11.53 19.42
C ILE A 556 3.87 12.13 18.87
N GLU A 557 2.79 11.37 18.97
CA GLU A 557 1.41 11.84 18.76
C GLU A 557 0.63 11.98 20.08
N ALA A 558 1.27 11.61 21.19
CA ALA A 558 0.75 11.67 22.56
C ALA A 558 0.62 13.09 23.10
N THR A 559 -0.22 13.25 24.13
CA THR A 559 -0.08 14.36 25.08
C THR A 559 1.04 14.01 26.05
N VAL A 560 2.14 14.77 26.07
CA VAL A 560 3.27 14.55 26.98
C VAL A 560 3.21 15.55 28.13
N ASP A 561 3.17 15.05 29.36
CA ASP A 561 3.13 15.84 30.58
C ASP A 561 4.53 15.99 31.19
N GLY A 562 5.10 17.17 31.07
CA GLY A 562 6.34 17.59 31.74
C GLY A 562 7.63 16.87 31.33
N GLY A 563 8.71 17.14 32.06
CA GLY A 563 9.99 16.43 31.96
C GLY A 563 10.87 16.83 30.79
N ARG A 564 11.94 16.05 30.55
CA ARG A 564 12.87 16.25 29.43
C ARG A 564 12.54 15.28 28.30
N ILE A 565 12.62 15.73 27.05
CA ILE A 565 12.60 14.89 25.85
C ILE A 565 13.93 15.14 25.13
N GLU A 566 14.61 14.08 24.74
CA GLU A 566 15.95 14.14 24.20
C GLU A 566 16.07 13.31 22.93
N VAL A 567 16.49 13.96 21.84
CA VAL A 567 16.88 13.35 20.56
C VAL A 567 18.40 13.46 20.44
N PRO A 568 19.12 12.35 20.23
CA PRO A 568 20.56 12.36 20.00
C PRO A 568 20.97 13.27 18.83
N ALA A 569 22.18 13.81 18.90
CA ALA A 569 22.71 14.65 17.84
C ALA A 569 22.80 13.89 16.50
N GLY A 570 22.28 14.49 15.43
CA GLY A 570 22.23 13.90 14.09
C GLY A 570 21.01 13.01 13.81
N GLU A 571 20.13 12.82 14.80
CA GLU A 571 18.87 12.11 14.66
C GLU A 571 17.68 13.08 14.67
N THR A 572 16.54 12.67 14.10
CA THR A 572 15.33 13.51 14.07
C THR A 572 14.10 12.76 14.58
N ALA A 573 13.35 13.39 15.49
CA ALA A 573 12.06 12.86 15.94
C ALA A 573 10.88 13.66 15.40
N TRP A 574 9.75 12.98 15.16
CA TRP A 574 8.53 13.60 14.70
C TRP A 574 7.58 13.90 15.85
N PHE A 575 6.96 15.07 15.81
CA PHE A 575 6.06 15.54 16.86
C PHE A 575 4.74 16.07 16.28
N SER A 576 3.62 15.48 16.67
CA SER A 576 2.26 15.93 16.31
C SER A 576 1.27 15.94 17.49
N GLY A 577 1.78 15.63 18.69
CA GLY A 577 1.05 15.60 19.94
C GLY A 577 0.88 16.97 20.62
N GLN A 578 0.53 16.97 21.91
CA GLN A 578 0.45 18.16 22.76
C GLN A 578 1.49 18.06 23.88
N LEU A 579 2.13 19.17 24.26
CA LEU A 579 2.96 19.23 25.47
C LEU A 579 2.14 19.90 26.59
N ARG A 580 2.33 19.50 27.84
CA ARG A 580 1.62 20.11 28.98
C ARG A 580 2.55 20.23 30.18
N GLY A 581 2.39 21.29 30.97
CA GLY A 581 3.29 21.58 32.08
C GLY A 581 4.65 22.10 31.61
N GLU A 582 5.69 21.79 32.38
CA GLU A 582 7.07 22.22 32.14
C GLU A 582 7.83 21.14 31.35
N VAL A 583 8.05 21.39 30.04
CA VAL A 583 8.74 20.46 29.14
C VAL A 583 10.07 21.05 28.67
N THR A 584 11.13 20.27 28.72
CA THR A 584 12.44 20.59 28.14
C THR A 584 12.67 19.74 26.90
N LEU A 585 12.99 20.35 25.76
CA LEU A 585 13.37 19.65 24.52
C LEU A 585 14.87 19.82 24.27
N SER A 586 15.54 18.73 23.89
CA SER A 586 16.95 18.69 23.50
C SER A 586 17.08 17.91 22.19
N GLY A 587 17.84 18.44 21.22
CA GLY A 587 18.01 17.84 19.88
C GLY A 587 17.06 18.37 18.80
N ASP A 588 16.94 17.64 17.68
CA ASP A 588 16.22 18.11 16.49
C ASP A 588 14.82 17.45 16.36
N TYR A 589 13.79 18.29 16.26
CA TYR A 589 12.39 17.88 16.18
C TYR A 589 11.73 18.41 14.91
N ILE A 590 10.93 17.58 14.25
CA ILE A 590 10.07 17.99 13.15
C ILE A 590 8.62 17.92 13.62
N SER A 591 7.95 19.07 13.64
CA SER A 591 6.51 19.10 13.89
C SER A 591 5.73 19.07 12.57
N ARG A 592 4.76 18.15 12.43
CA ARG A 592 3.90 18.06 11.25
C ARG A 592 2.43 18.27 11.59
N GLY A 593 1.83 19.29 10.97
CA GLY A 593 0.38 19.52 10.95
C GLY A 593 -0.23 18.87 9.73
N VAL A 594 -0.80 17.67 9.89
CA VAL A 594 -1.55 17.00 8.82
C VAL A 594 -2.67 17.95 8.37
N SER A 595 -2.81 18.13 7.06
CA SER A 595 -3.55 19.20 6.37
C SER A 595 -5.06 19.35 6.65
N GLY A 596 -5.60 18.76 7.72
CA GLY A 596 -7.03 18.76 8.06
C GLY A 596 -7.41 18.87 9.55
N SER A 597 -6.47 18.87 10.50
CA SER A 597 -6.81 19.08 11.92
C SER A 597 -5.67 19.80 12.62
N GLY A 598 -5.81 21.12 12.83
CA GLY A 598 -4.86 21.89 13.61
C GLY A 598 -4.78 21.37 15.05
N ARG A 599 -3.91 20.39 15.30
CA ARG A 599 -3.47 20.05 16.65
C ARG A 599 -2.45 21.10 17.07
N ASP A 600 -2.82 21.87 18.08
CA ASP A 600 -1.95 22.87 18.67
C ASP A 600 -0.91 22.17 19.55
N VAL A 601 0.37 22.38 19.25
CA VAL A 601 1.44 21.99 20.17
C VAL A 601 1.48 23.03 21.28
N GLY A 602 0.64 22.85 22.31
CA GLY A 602 0.66 23.64 23.54
C GLY A 602 1.84 23.25 24.43
N ALA A 603 2.39 24.15 25.26
CA ALA A 603 3.15 23.85 26.48
C ALA A 603 2.90 24.98 27.48
N ASP A 604 2.88 24.71 28.80
CA ASP A 604 2.79 25.81 29.77
C ASP A 604 4.13 26.54 29.82
N VAL A 605 5.20 25.80 30.09
CA VAL A 605 6.58 26.29 29.98
C VAL A 605 7.35 25.36 29.06
N LEU A 606 7.87 25.89 27.95
CA LEU A 606 8.80 25.17 27.08
C LEU A 606 10.23 25.68 27.30
N THR A 607 11.15 24.76 27.56
CA THR A 607 12.58 25.05 27.59
C THR A 607 13.26 24.35 26.41
N LEU A 608 13.99 25.11 25.58
CA LEU A 608 14.88 24.54 24.57
C LEU A 608 16.28 24.38 25.17
N ASP A 609 16.89 23.21 25.04
CA ASP A 609 18.27 22.96 25.44
C ASP A 609 19.09 22.62 24.18
N ASN A 610 19.53 23.67 23.50
CA ASN A 610 20.16 23.61 22.17
C ASN A 610 19.32 22.79 21.17
N ALA A 611 18.00 22.97 21.21
CA ALA A 611 17.07 22.21 20.38
C ALA A 611 16.64 22.98 19.13
N SER A 612 16.44 22.25 18.03
CA SER A 612 15.88 22.78 16.79
C SER A 612 14.45 22.25 16.61
N ILE A 613 13.48 23.13 16.34
CA ILE A 613 12.10 22.71 16.05
C ILE A 613 11.72 23.16 14.65
N HIS A 614 11.52 22.19 13.75
CA HIS A 614 11.05 22.39 12.38
C HIS A 614 9.54 22.24 12.30
N SER A 615 8.81 23.35 12.41
CA SER A 615 7.35 23.40 12.23
C SER A 615 6.97 23.34 10.75
N VAL A 616 6.20 22.32 10.36
CA VAL A 616 5.68 22.13 9.00
C VAL A 616 4.15 22.10 9.04
N GLY A 617 3.52 23.24 8.75
CA GLY A 617 2.06 23.37 8.76
C GLY A 617 1.41 23.31 10.15
N SER A 618 2.20 23.37 11.22
CA SER A 618 1.72 23.23 12.61
C SER A 618 1.48 24.60 13.28
N ARG A 619 0.59 24.62 14.29
CA ARG A 619 0.48 25.71 15.25
C ARG A 619 1.21 25.34 16.54
N PHE A 620 2.11 26.20 17.00
CA PHE A 620 2.86 26.04 18.24
C PHE A 620 2.41 27.13 19.23
N THR A 621 1.92 26.72 20.40
CA THR A 621 1.33 27.60 21.41
C THR A 621 2.05 27.44 22.75
N PHE A 622 2.40 28.52 23.43
CA PHE A 622 3.05 28.45 24.74
C PHE A 622 2.67 29.62 25.66
N ASN A 623 2.76 29.41 26.98
CA ASN A 623 2.65 30.50 27.95
C ASN A 623 4.02 31.09 28.29
N GLU A 624 5.09 30.33 28.14
CA GLU A 624 6.46 30.75 28.36
C GLU A 624 7.46 29.92 27.53
N LEU A 625 8.45 30.58 26.90
CA LEU A 625 9.57 29.95 26.20
C LEU A 625 10.91 30.41 26.81
N ARG A 626 11.79 29.47 27.14
CA ARG A 626 13.12 29.71 27.72
C ARG A 626 14.19 28.85 27.06
N GLY A 627 15.45 29.10 27.40
CA GLY A 627 16.59 28.26 27.01
C GLY A 627 17.29 28.71 25.73
N SER A 628 17.89 27.78 24.98
CA SER A 628 18.65 28.04 23.75
C SER A 628 18.23 27.11 22.60
N GLY A 629 18.20 27.60 21.37
CA GLY A 629 17.82 26.78 20.21
C GLY A 629 17.36 27.57 19.00
N VAL A 630 16.75 26.88 18.03
CA VAL A 630 16.23 27.50 16.79
C VAL A 630 14.81 27.02 16.51
N LEU A 631 13.91 27.96 16.21
CA LEU A 631 12.55 27.68 15.75
C LEU A 631 12.44 27.90 14.24
N PHE A 632 12.38 26.81 13.46
CA PHE A 632 12.17 26.86 12.03
C PHE A 632 10.67 26.79 11.71
N LEU A 633 10.13 27.80 11.02
CA LEU A 633 8.74 27.85 10.59
C LEU A 633 8.65 27.55 9.09
N ASN A 634 7.80 26.61 8.69
CA ASN A 634 7.44 26.34 7.31
C ASN A 634 5.92 26.18 7.19
N ARG A 635 5.23 27.23 6.72
CA ARG A 635 3.76 27.34 6.76
C ARG A 635 3.20 27.21 8.19
N GLY A 636 4.02 27.55 9.20
CA GLY A 636 3.70 27.35 10.62
C GLY A 636 3.12 28.60 11.29
N THR A 637 2.42 28.42 12.41
CA THR A 637 1.93 29.53 13.26
C THR A 637 2.51 29.43 14.66
N LEU A 638 3.08 30.52 15.17
CA LEU A 638 3.52 30.66 16.55
C LEU A 638 2.50 31.49 17.33
N THR A 639 2.09 31.02 18.52
CA THR A 639 1.11 31.69 19.41
C THR A 639 1.64 31.75 20.84
N TYR A 640 1.60 32.92 21.46
CA TYR A 640 1.93 33.16 22.87
C TYR A 640 0.66 33.64 23.55
N ASN A 641 0.35 33.05 24.70
CA ASN A 641 -0.91 33.35 25.39
C ASN A 641 -0.85 34.64 26.25
N GLY A 642 0.32 35.28 26.37
CA GLY A 642 0.47 36.57 27.02
C GLY A 642 0.33 37.77 26.07
N PRO A 643 0.38 39.01 26.60
CA PRO A 643 0.14 40.23 25.82
C PRO A 643 1.24 40.56 24.80
N SER A 644 2.50 40.28 25.13
CA SER A 644 3.66 40.38 24.24
C SER A 644 4.72 39.37 24.65
N TRP A 645 5.43 38.82 23.67
CA TRP A 645 6.46 37.83 23.90
C TRP A 645 7.86 38.42 23.73
N GLN A 646 8.67 38.34 24.79
CA GLN A 646 10.09 38.67 24.76
C GLN A 646 10.88 37.44 24.30
N LEU A 647 11.44 37.47 23.09
CA LEU A 647 12.27 36.39 22.57
C LEU A 647 13.58 36.34 23.38
N PRO A 648 13.93 35.21 24.03
CA PRO A 648 15.23 35.07 24.67
C PRO A 648 16.38 35.31 23.70
N THR A 649 17.46 35.95 24.15
CA THR A 649 18.63 36.28 23.31
C THR A 649 19.33 35.05 22.72
N THR A 650 19.03 33.87 23.24
CA THR A 650 19.63 32.57 22.89
C THR A 650 18.72 31.71 22.00
N ILE A 651 17.57 32.23 21.56
CA ILE A 651 16.64 31.51 20.68
C ILE A 651 16.47 32.28 19.37
N ASP A 652 16.81 31.65 18.27
CA ASP A 652 16.63 32.19 16.92
C ASP A 652 15.32 31.71 16.29
N ILE A 653 14.73 32.52 15.41
CA ILE A 653 13.56 32.14 14.59
C ILE A 653 13.93 32.22 13.12
N GLU A 654 13.69 31.15 12.37
CA GLU A 654 13.89 31.12 10.91
C GLU A 654 12.59 30.75 10.19
N ALA A 655 12.13 31.58 9.25
CA ALA A 655 10.97 31.28 8.41
C ALA A 655 11.40 30.77 7.02
N SER A 656 10.69 29.78 6.51
CA SER A 656 10.81 29.23 5.16
C SER A 656 9.43 29.02 4.54
N GLY A 657 9.31 29.10 3.21
CA GLY A 657 8.02 28.98 2.55
C GLY A 657 7.03 30.11 2.89
N THR A 658 5.77 29.97 2.47
CA THR A 658 4.74 31.01 2.62
C THR A 658 3.80 30.75 3.80
N ASN A 659 3.06 31.78 4.24
CA ASN A 659 2.07 31.70 5.33
C ASN A 659 2.65 31.35 6.71
N ASN A 660 3.87 31.80 7.03
CA ASN A 660 4.34 31.75 8.41
C ASN A 660 3.72 32.90 9.21
N VAL A 661 3.25 32.63 10.43
CA VAL A 661 2.53 33.62 11.24
C VAL A 661 3.03 33.61 12.69
N ILE A 662 3.35 34.77 13.24
CA ILE A 662 3.52 35.02 14.67
C ILE A 662 2.32 35.86 15.10
N SER A 663 1.36 35.24 15.78
CA SER A 663 0.01 35.80 16.03
C SER A 663 -0.05 36.84 17.16
N MET A 664 1.09 37.19 17.75
CA MET A 664 1.23 38.10 18.90
C MET A 664 2.22 39.24 18.61
N GLY A 665 2.33 40.18 19.54
CA GLY A 665 3.45 41.12 19.56
C GLY A 665 4.76 40.44 19.99
N LEU A 666 5.81 40.59 19.19
CA LEU A 666 7.13 40.03 19.40
C LEU A 666 8.12 41.15 19.77
N VAL A 667 8.88 40.94 20.84
CA VAL A 667 10.10 41.71 21.12
C VAL A 667 11.30 40.83 20.80
N ASN A 668 11.89 41.05 19.62
CA ASN A 668 13.03 40.26 19.15
C ASN A 668 14.31 40.74 19.84
N SER A 669 14.94 39.89 20.65
CA SER A 669 16.26 40.19 21.26
C SER A 669 17.38 39.27 20.75
N SER A 670 17.11 38.46 19.72
CA SER A 670 18.05 37.47 19.15
C SER A 670 18.06 37.60 17.62
N SER A 671 18.12 36.51 16.85
CA SER A 671 17.96 36.53 15.39
C SER A 671 16.53 36.18 14.94
N LEU A 672 16.02 36.95 13.98
CA LEU A 672 14.79 36.67 13.25
C LEU A 672 15.10 36.66 11.75
N ALA A 673 15.08 35.49 11.11
CA ALA A 673 15.38 35.36 9.70
C ALA A 673 14.20 34.86 8.86
N ALA A 674 14.15 35.25 7.59
CA ALA A 674 13.26 34.68 6.58
C ALA A 674 14.10 34.29 5.35
N ARG A 675 14.05 33.01 4.98
CA ARG A 675 14.80 32.44 3.85
C ARG A 675 14.27 32.92 2.50
N ALA A 676 15.02 32.68 1.43
CA ALA A 676 14.71 33.17 0.10
C ALA A 676 13.26 32.80 -0.32
N GLY A 677 12.49 33.83 -0.73
CA GLY A 677 11.09 33.71 -1.11
C GLY A 677 10.10 33.38 0.03
N ALA A 678 10.55 33.32 1.29
CA ALA A 678 9.67 33.03 2.42
C ALA A 678 8.77 34.22 2.76
N ALA A 679 7.60 33.96 3.34
CA ALA A 679 6.71 35.00 3.86
C ALA A 679 6.42 34.77 5.35
N LEU A 680 6.69 35.78 6.17
CA LEU A 680 6.45 35.82 7.60
C LEU A 680 5.51 36.99 7.93
N THR A 681 4.46 36.72 8.68
CA THR A 681 3.51 37.73 9.18
C THR A 681 3.61 37.81 10.69
N ILE A 682 3.82 39.01 11.25
CA ILE A 682 3.90 39.24 12.69
C ILE A 682 2.84 40.28 13.07
N LYS A 683 2.14 40.06 14.17
CA LYS A 683 1.13 41.03 14.62
C LYS A 683 1.76 42.38 14.96
N SER A 684 2.76 42.43 15.84
CA SER A 684 3.60 43.61 16.07
C SER A 684 5.03 43.19 16.41
N LEU A 685 6.01 44.02 16.10
CA LEU A 685 7.44 43.73 16.26
C LEU A 685 8.16 44.94 16.86
N THR A 686 8.84 44.73 17.98
CA THR A 686 9.88 45.60 18.55
C THR A 686 11.22 44.89 18.38
N ASN A 687 12.17 45.48 17.65
CA ASN A 687 13.43 44.80 17.33
C ASN A 687 14.62 45.33 18.14
N LEU A 688 15.18 44.49 19.00
CA LEU A 688 16.43 44.70 19.75
C LEU A 688 17.59 43.84 19.22
N GLY A 689 17.30 42.85 18.37
CA GLY A 689 18.26 41.90 17.80
C GLY A 689 18.49 42.06 16.29
N ALA A 690 18.84 40.97 15.60
CA ALA A 690 19.02 40.95 14.15
C ALA A 690 17.73 40.50 13.45
N VAL A 691 17.39 41.17 12.34
CA VAL A 691 16.37 40.75 11.38
C VAL A 691 17.04 40.55 10.03
N GLN A 692 16.91 39.37 9.43
CA GLN A 692 17.53 39.04 8.15
C GLN A 692 16.50 38.47 7.17
N LEU A 693 16.26 39.18 6.08
CA LEU A 693 15.39 38.74 4.98
C LEU A 693 16.28 38.39 3.80
N GLU A 694 16.30 37.13 3.38
CA GLU A 694 17.01 36.71 2.17
C GLU A 694 16.27 37.15 0.89
N ALA A 695 16.87 36.86 -0.26
CA ALA A 695 16.36 37.18 -1.59
C ALA A 695 14.85 36.91 -1.77
N GLY A 696 14.06 37.93 -2.08
CA GLY A 696 12.62 37.82 -2.32
C GLY A 696 11.77 37.48 -1.09
N ALA A 697 12.35 37.44 0.12
CA ALA A 697 11.60 37.16 1.35
C ALA A 697 10.71 38.35 1.75
N LYS A 698 9.61 38.09 2.45
CA LYS A 698 8.62 39.10 2.84
C LYS A 698 8.27 39.01 4.32
N LEU A 699 8.44 40.12 5.03
CA LEU A 699 7.94 40.33 6.39
C LEU A 699 6.69 41.24 6.35
N THR A 700 5.58 40.82 6.94
CA THR A 700 4.35 41.62 7.04
C THR A 700 4.04 41.93 8.50
N LEU A 701 3.76 43.20 8.83
CA LEU A 701 3.44 43.70 10.16
C LEU A 701 1.96 44.18 10.17
N ILE A 702 1.14 43.64 11.06
CA ILE A 702 -0.33 43.88 11.05
C ILE A 702 -0.72 45.12 11.88
N ASP A 703 -0.39 45.12 13.16
CA ASP A 703 -0.84 46.07 14.19
C ASP A 703 0.37 46.84 14.77
N GLN A 704 1.11 47.56 13.93
CA GLN A 704 2.10 48.52 14.43
C GLN A 704 1.37 49.79 14.86
N SER A 705 1.25 50.02 16.16
CA SER A 705 0.95 51.38 16.66
C SER A 705 2.25 52.19 16.66
N LEU A 706 2.18 53.49 16.37
CA LEU A 706 3.24 54.53 16.28
C LEU A 706 4.29 54.62 17.43
N ALA A 707 4.46 53.61 18.28
CA ALA A 707 5.43 53.60 19.36
C ALA A 707 6.51 52.54 19.09
N SER A 708 7.45 52.84 18.19
CA SER A 708 8.77 52.19 18.28
C SER A 708 9.40 52.59 19.61
N SER A 709 10.00 51.64 20.33
CA SER A 709 10.73 51.98 21.54
C SER A 709 11.96 52.84 21.16
N PRO A 710 12.25 53.95 21.86
CA PRO A 710 13.46 54.75 21.59
C PRO A 710 14.77 53.99 21.79
N ASN A 711 14.73 52.75 22.29
CA ASN A 711 15.89 51.89 22.54
C ASN A 711 16.06 50.75 21.51
N GLU A 712 15.35 50.80 20.38
CA GLU A 712 15.52 49.81 19.31
C GLU A 712 16.83 50.06 18.53
N THR A 713 17.84 49.23 18.80
CA THR A 713 19.18 49.28 18.17
C THR A 713 19.45 48.09 17.23
N GLY A 714 18.41 47.35 16.85
CA GLY A 714 18.54 46.12 16.09
C GLY A 714 19.11 46.33 14.68
N PHE A 715 19.79 45.30 14.16
CA PHE A 715 20.30 45.26 12.79
C PHE A 715 19.23 44.68 11.86
N TRP A 716 18.99 45.32 10.72
CA TRP A 716 18.05 44.88 9.70
C TRP A 716 18.80 44.65 8.40
N HIS A 717 18.76 43.44 7.88
CA HIS A 717 19.34 43.09 6.58
C HIS A 717 18.24 42.62 5.64
N LEU A 718 18.08 43.32 4.52
CA LEU A 718 17.14 43.05 3.45
C LEU A 718 17.93 42.69 2.20
N GLY A 719 17.93 41.41 1.83
CA GLY A 719 18.48 40.92 0.57
C GLY A 719 17.70 41.43 -0.64
N HIS A 720 18.20 41.19 -1.85
CA HIS A 720 17.55 41.68 -3.07
C HIS A 720 16.09 41.22 -3.20
N ASP A 721 15.22 42.09 -3.69
CA ASP A 721 13.76 41.88 -3.84
C ASP A 721 13.00 41.52 -2.54
N SER A 722 13.65 41.56 -1.38
CA SER A 722 12.97 41.34 -0.10
C SER A 722 12.13 42.55 0.30
N GLN A 723 11.08 42.31 1.11
CA GLN A 723 10.13 43.35 1.50
C GLN A 723 9.75 43.30 2.99
N VAL A 724 9.69 44.46 3.63
CA VAL A 724 8.96 44.70 4.88
C VAL A 724 7.69 45.46 4.55
N VAL A 725 6.52 44.95 4.95
CA VAL A 725 5.21 45.54 4.67
C VAL A 725 4.42 45.76 5.95
N ALA A 726 4.21 47.02 6.33
CA ALA A 726 3.31 47.41 7.41
C ALA A 726 1.90 47.70 6.87
N LEU A 727 0.88 47.06 7.45
CA LEU A 727 -0.52 47.25 7.01
C LEU A 727 -1.16 48.53 7.57
N GLY A 728 -0.56 49.13 8.61
CA GLY A 728 -0.97 50.41 9.20
C GLY A 728 0.21 51.38 9.31
N ALA A 729 0.00 52.45 10.09
CA ALA A 729 1.04 53.44 10.37
C ALA A 729 2.24 52.77 11.06
N TRP A 730 3.46 53.10 10.63
CA TRP A 730 4.67 52.49 11.18
C TRP A 730 5.79 53.51 11.33
N GLN A 731 6.41 53.51 12.49
CA GLN A 731 7.61 54.28 12.78
C GLN A 731 8.82 53.35 12.70
N MET A 732 9.76 53.68 11.82
CA MET A 732 11.05 52.99 11.76
C MET A 732 11.82 53.24 13.07
N PRO A 733 12.61 52.28 13.55
CA PRO A 733 13.31 52.45 14.82
C PRO A 733 14.46 53.46 14.69
N ALA A 734 14.48 54.44 15.59
CA ALA A 734 15.36 55.62 15.49
C ALA A 734 16.86 55.35 15.58
N HIS A 735 17.29 54.15 16.00
CA HIS A 735 18.71 53.77 16.09
C HIS A 735 18.99 52.42 15.41
N ALA A 736 18.10 51.97 14.53
CA ALA A 736 18.30 50.76 13.76
C ALA A 736 19.27 50.98 12.60
N ASN A 737 20.11 49.97 12.34
CA ASN A 737 20.97 49.91 11.16
C ASN A 737 20.28 49.07 10.08
N TRP A 738 19.97 49.68 8.95
CA TRP A 738 19.33 49.03 7.80
C TRP A 738 20.37 48.79 6.71
N GLN A 739 20.60 47.53 6.34
CA GLN A 739 21.34 47.15 5.15
C GLN A 739 20.34 46.63 4.11
N ILE A 740 20.28 47.28 2.94
CA ILE A 740 19.40 46.89 1.83
C ILE A 740 20.27 46.56 0.63
N GLU A 741 20.17 45.33 0.15
CA GLU A 741 20.92 44.82 -1.01
C GLU A 741 20.07 44.88 -2.28
N TYR A 742 20.68 45.25 -3.40
CA TYR A 742 20.05 45.21 -4.72
C TYR A 742 20.90 44.46 -5.73
N SER A 743 20.26 43.60 -6.52
CA SER A 743 20.86 42.93 -7.67
C SER A 743 20.51 43.59 -9.01
N GLY A 744 19.80 44.73 -8.97
CA GLY A 744 19.47 45.54 -10.13
C GLY A 744 18.47 46.66 -9.86
N PRO A 745 18.00 47.38 -10.90
CA PRO A 745 17.03 48.44 -10.75
C PRO A 745 15.69 47.81 -10.37
N THR A 746 15.06 48.35 -9.33
CA THR A 746 13.80 47.83 -8.81
C THR A 746 12.73 48.91 -8.83
N THR A 747 11.55 48.51 -9.28
CA THR A 747 10.32 49.31 -9.15
C THR A 747 9.53 48.92 -7.90
N ARG A 748 9.94 47.85 -7.21
CA ARG A 748 9.27 47.34 -6.02
C ARG A 748 9.95 47.89 -4.76
N PRO A 749 9.19 48.56 -3.87
CA PRO A 749 9.73 49.06 -2.61
C PRO A 749 10.16 47.93 -1.68
N SER A 750 11.35 48.02 -1.09
CA SER A 750 11.83 47.11 -0.05
C SER A 750 11.11 47.35 1.29
N ILE A 751 10.60 48.55 1.52
CA ILE A 751 9.85 48.92 2.71
C ILE A 751 8.51 49.54 2.31
N VAL A 752 7.40 49.03 2.80
CA VAL A 752 6.05 49.49 2.46
C VAL A 752 5.26 49.78 3.70
N SER A 753 4.59 50.93 3.77
CA SER A 753 3.47 51.15 4.69
C SER A 753 2.22 51.48 3.88
N ASN A 754 1.08 50.89 4.24
CA ASN A 754 -0.19 51.24 3.62
C ASN A 754 -0.80 52.56 4.16
N ASP A 755 -0.16 53.19 5.15
CA ASP A 755 -0.64 54.39 5.83
C ASP A 755 0.50 55.41 6.02
N VAL A 756 0.82 55.82 7.26
CA VAL A 756 1.93 56.72 7.57
C VAL A 756 3.23 55.93 7.79
N LEU A 757 4.31 56.30 7.11
CA LEU A 757 5.67 55.80 7.38
C LEU A 757 6.53 56.93 7.97
N THR A 758 6.96 56.78 9.22
CA THR A 758 7.92 57.70 9.85
C THR A 758 9.34 57.15 9.67
N LEU A 759 10.16 57.82 8.87
CA LEU A 759 11.54 57.46 8.57
C LEU A 759 12.44 57.78 9.78
N ALA A 760 13.36 56.87 10.10
CA ALA A 760 14.36 57.02 11.16
C ALA A 760 15.46 55.94 11.03
N GLY A 761 16.59 56.10 11.74
CA GLY A 761 17.71 55.17 11.74
C GLY A 761 18.72 55.40 10.62
N ASP A 762 19.75 54.55 10.56
CA ASP A 762 20.83 54.60 9.58
C ASP A 762 20.57 53.61 8.44
N VAL A 763 20.64 54.07 7.19
CA VAL A 763 20.45 53.21 6.00
C VAL A 763 21.75 53.08 5.23
N ARG A 764 22.14 51.83 4.94
CA ARG A 764 23.21 51.47 4.04
C ARG A 764 22.65 50.71 2.85
N LEU A 765 22.92 51.23 1.67
CA LEU A 765 22.64 50.58 0.41
C LEU A 765 23.86 49.76 -0.02
N ALA A 766 23.64 48.49 -0.37
CA ALA A 766 24.65 47.60 -0.93
C ALA A 766 24.20 47.08 -2.30
N LEU A 767 25.15 46.92 -3.22
CA LEU A 767 24.91 46.27 -4.51
C LEU A 767 25.38 44.82 -4.39
N ALA A 768 24.62 43.89 -4.95
CA ALA A 768 25.08 42.51 -5.10
C ALA A 768 26.32 42.49 -6.00
N ASP A 769 27.28 41.61 -5.70
CA ASP A 769 28.62 41.58 -6.31
C ASP A 769 28.62 41.50 -7.85
N SER A 770 27.51 41.11 -8.47
CA SER A 770 27.37 40.97 -9.92
C SER A 770 26.68 42.14 -10.63
N TYR A 771 26.16 43.15 -9.91
CA TYR A 771 25.35 44.20 -10.55
C TYR A 771 26.18 45.40 -11.01
N GLN A 772 26.15 45.65 -12.32
CA GLN A 772 26.75 46.82 -12.96
C GLN A 772 25.73 47.96 -13.10
N LEU A 773 26.05 49.11 -12.48
CA LEU A 773 25.22 50.31 -12.50
C LEU A 773 25.15 50.96 -13.89
N ARG A 774 23.95 51.42 -14.30
CA ARG A 774 23.70 52.12 -15.57
C ARG A 774 22.95 53.43 -15.36
N THR A 775 23.24 54.44 -16.19
CA THR A 775 22.47 55.69 -16.20
C THR A 775 20.98 55.39 -16.37
N GLY A 776 20.14 55.96 -15.51
CA GLY A 776 18.71 55.76 -15.49
C GLY A 776 18.23 54.62 -14.59
N ASP A 777 19.13 53.84 -13.99
CA ASP A 777 18.76 52.83 -13.00
C ASP A 777 18.00 53.48 -11.83
N ARG A 778 16.91 52.83 -11.42
CA ARG A 778 16.04 53.29 -10.33
C ARG A 778 15.92 52.22 -9.26
N PHE A 779 16.08 52.62 -8.01
CA PHE A 779 15.97 51.76 -6.84
C PHE A 779 14.87 52.30 -5.94
N GLN A 780 13.80 51.55 -5.78
CA GLN A 780 12.71 51.90 -4.89
C GLN A 780 12.99 51.34 -3.48
N LEU A 781 13.36 52.19 -2.52
CA LEU A 781 13.66 51.75 -1.16
C LEU A 781 12.39 51.64 -0.32
N PHE A 782 11.53 52.66 -0.37
CA PHE A 782 10.31 52.68 0.43
C PHE A 782 9.09 53.26 -0.31
N SER A 783 7.89 52.99 0.19
CA SER A 783 6.63 53.55 -0.31
C SER A 783 5.60 53.65 0.82
N ALA A 784 4.89 54.78 0.89
CA ALA A 784 3.80 54.98 1.85
C ALA A 784 2.78 56.03 1.38
N THR A 785 1.58 55.98 1.95
CA THR A 785 0.51 56.96 1.68
C THR A 785 0.90 58.35 2.22
N THR A 786 1.43 58.39 3.44
CA THR A 786 1.97 59.60 4.07
C THR A 786 3.36 59.31 4.61
N ARG A 787 4.27 60.28 4.55
CA ARG A 787 5.63 60.16 5.08
C ARG A 787 5.96 61.27 6.05
N GLU A 788 6.66 60.91 7.10
CA GLU A 788 7.16 61.81 8.14
C GLU A 788 8.59 61.42 8.53
N GLY A 789 9.32 62.32 9.19
CA GLY A 789 10.70 62.04 9.63
C GLY A 789 11.74 62.07 8.50
N ALA A 790 12.96 61.65 8.84
CA ALA A 790 14.10 61.51 7.94
C ALA A 790 15.06 60.44 8.49
N PHE A 791 15.88 59.84 7.64
CA PHE A 791 16.96 58.98 8.11
C PHE A 791 18.05 59.79 8.83
N ASP A 792 18.68 59.18 9.82
CA ASP A 792 19.80 59.77 10.55
C ASP A 792 21.05 59.81 9.67
N SER A 793 21.26 58.77 8.84
CA SER A 793 22.25 58.77 7.77
C SER A 793 21.85 57.88 6.60
N LEU A 794 22.32 58.23 5.39
CA LEU A 794 22.19 57.45 4.17
C LEU A 794 23.58 57.18 3.59
N GLN A 795 24.02 55.93 3.65
CA GLN A 795 25.27 55.45 3.08
C GLN A 795 25.00 54.78 1.73
N LEU A 796 25.47 55.40 0.66
CA LEU A 796 25.34 54.88 -0.70
C LEU A 796 26.66 54.25 -1.17
N PRO A 797 26.63 53.25 -2.07
CA PRO A 797 27.82 52.73 -2.73
C PRO A 797 28.61 53.86 -3.40
N SER A 798 29.94 53.78 -3.34
CA SER A 798 30.82 54.69 -4.08
C SER A 798 30.60 54.51 -5.59
N LEU A 799 30.42 55.62 -6.29
CA LEU A 799 30.25 55.63 -7.74
C LEU A 799 31.55 56.05 -8.44
N PRO A 800 31.83 55.52 -9.65
CA PRO A 800 32.77 56.14 -10.58
C PRO A 800 32.41 57.61 -10.84
N SER A 801 33.41 58.45 -11.14
CA SER A 801 33.28 59.91 -11.25
C SER A 801 32.26 60.42 -12.27
N ILE A 802 31.90 59.59 -13.25
CA ILE A 802 30.94 59.90 -14.32
C ILE A 802 29.48 59.69 -13.91
N TYR A 803 29.23 59.00 -12.80
CA TYR A 803 27.89 58.75 -12.26
C TYR A 803 27.66 59.54 -10.99
N ALA A 804 26.41 59.94 -10.75
CA ALA A 804 25.97 60.48 -9.48
C ALA A 804 24.65 59.83 -9.05
N TRP A 805 24.45 59.73 -7.74
CA TRP A 805 23.15 59.38 -7.17
C TRP A 805 22.26 60.62 -7.17
N ASP A 806 21.14 60.54 -7.87
CA ASP A 806 20.03 61.48 -7.76
C ASP A 806 19.11 61.05 -6.60
N THR A 807 19.14 61.84 -5.54
CA THR A 807 18.34 61.66 -4.33
C THR A 807 17.11 62.57 -4.29
N THR A 808 16.82 63.33 -5.36
CA THR A 808 15.70 64.31 -5.37
C THR A 808 14.34 63.67 -5.12
N GLU A 809 14.13 62.46 -5.65
CA GLU A 809 12.94 61.65 -5.44
C GLU A 809 13.05 60.72 -4.23
N PHE A 810 14.13 60.79 -3.45
CA PHE A 810 14.32 59.92 -2.29
C PHE A 810 13.30 60.24 -1.20
N ASP A 811 13.24 61.49 -0.76
CA ASP A 811 12.29 61.91 0.26
C ASP A 811 10.84 62.00 -0.30
N VAL A 812 10.68 62.19 -1.62
CA VAL A 812 9.40 62.46 -2.28
C VAL A 812 8.74 61.22 -2.89
N ALA A 813 9.48 60.24 -3.37
CA ALA A 813 8.94 58.98 -3.91
C ALA A 813 9.55 57.73 -3.25
N GLY A 814 10.61 57.87 -2.43
CA GLY A 814 11.34 56.73 -1.89
C GLY A 814 12.30 56.11 -2.91
N THR A 815 12.65 56.85 -3.96
CA THR A 815 13.40 56.36 -5.12
C THR A 815 14.78 57.00 -5.16
N LEU A 816 15.82 56.18 -5.40
CA LEU A 816 17.14 56.64 -5.84
C LEU A 816 17.27 56.40 -7.34
N MET A 817 17.85 57.36 -8.07
CA MET A 817 18.14 57.19 -9.48
C MET A 817 19.62 57.39 -9.74
N LEU A 818 20.20 56.61 -10.65
CA LEU A 818 21.55 56.86 -11.14
C LEU A 818 21.49 57.84 -12.32
N ILE A 819 22.26 58.92 -12.25
CA ILE A 819 22.41 59.89 -13.35
C ILE A 819 23.83 59.84 -13.91
N GLY A 820 23.94 59.92 -15.24
CA GLY A 820 25.18 59.98 -16.01
C GLY A 820 24.97 60.77 -17.31
N PRO A 821 26.02 61.02 -18.09
CA PRO A 821 25.95 61.88 -19.28
C PRO A 821 25.01 61.29 -20.35
N ALA A 822 24.05 62.09 -20.82
CA ALA A 822 23.16 61.72 -21.92
C ALA A 822 23.72 62.22 -23.26
N LEU A 823 23.88 61.33 -24.25
CA LEU A 823 24.26 61.69 -25.63
C LEU A 823 23.37 60.93 -26.63
N ASP A 824 22.59 61.69 -27.41
CA ASP A 824 21.69 61.21 -28.49
C ASP A 824 22.38 61.49 -29.84
N SER A 825 22.72 60.45 -30.62
CA SER A 825 23.31 60.60 -31.95
C SER A 825 22.40 60.01 -33.03
N ARG A 826 21.80 60.91 -33.83
CA ARG A 826 20.95 60.56 -34.98
C ARG A 826 21.75 60.52 -36.28
N VAL A 827 21.60 59.45 -37.06
CA VAL A 827 22.06 59.35 -38.46
C VAL A 827 20.83 59.30 -39.36
N ALA A 828 20.63 60.28 -40.26
CA ALA A 828 19.45 60.34 -41.13
C ALA A 828 19.84 60.62 -42.58
N THR A 829 19.20 59.96 -43.54
CA THR A 829 19.31 60.32 -44.97
C THR A 829 18.28 61.37 -45.34
N THR A 830 18.70 62.36 -46.13
CA THR A 830 17.80 63.40 -46.66
C THR A 830 17.42 63.18 -48.13
N MET A 831 17.92 62.10 -48.75
CA MET A 831 17.75 61.77 -50.18
C MET A 831 18.17 62.92 -51.13
N GLN A 832 19.08 63.80 -50.68
CA GLN A 832 19.32 65.09 -51.34
C GLN A 832 20.28 65.05 -52.54
N GLU A 833 21.00 63.95 -52.83
CA GLU A 833 22.23 64.06 -53.64
C GLU A 833 22.29 63.36 -55.01
N ALA A 834 21.34 62.49 -55.42
CA ALA A 834 21.41 61.91 -56.77
C ALA A 834 20.98 62.90 -57.88
N PRO A 835 21.55 62.91 -59.11
CA PRO A 835 20.97 63.66 -60.23
C PRO A 835 19.64 63.03 -60.71
N LEU A 836 18.69 63.86 -61.15
CA LEU A 836 17.38 63.40 -61.63
C LEU A 836 17.57 62.49 -62.88
N GLY A 837 17.27 61.19 -62.75
CA GLY A 837 17.26 60.24 -63.87
C GLY A 837 18.48 59.30 -64.00
N ALA A 838 19.37 59.21 -63.01
CA ALA A 838 20.44 58.23 -63.00
C ALA A 838 19.91 56.81 -62.72
N ALA A 839 20.45 55.79 -63.40
CA ALA A 839 20.11 54.38 -63.18
C ALA A 839 20.86 53.74 -61.99
N GLY A 840 21.84 54.46 -61.42
CA GLY A 840 22.63 54.10 -60.25
C GLY A 840 23.53 55.27 -59.86
N PHE A 841 23.86 55.40 -58.57
CA PHE A 841 24.72 56.45 -58.03
C PHE A 841 25.66 55.81 -56.99
N GLU A 842 26.97 55.99 -57.16
CA GLU A 842 27.97 55.66 -56.12
C GLU A 842 28.50 56.98 -55.54
N PRO A 843 28.36 57.24 -54.23
CA PRO A 843 28.96 58.41 -53.60
C PRO A 843 30.49 58.31 -53.61
N THR A 844 31.17 59.45 -53.72
CA THR A 844 32.62 59.52 -53.48
C THR A 844 32.92 59.44 -51.98
N ALA A 845 34.13 59.01 -51.59
CA ALA A 845 34.56 58.77 -50.20
C ALA A 845 34.34 59.92 -49.20
N ASP A 846 33.95 61.11 -49.66
CA ASP A 846 33.82 62.33 -48.89
C ASP A 846 32.34 62.72 -48.62
N GLN A 847 31.36 61.95 -49.13
CA GLN A 847 29.92 62.22 -48.96
C GLN A 847 29.29 61.32 -47.89
N SER A 848 28.66 61.94 -46.88
CA SER A 848 27.98 61.25 -45.77
C SER A 848 26.46 61.09 -46.01
N ASP A 849 26.07 60.23 -46.95
CA ASP A 849 24.68 59.78 -47.13
C ASP A 849 24.68 58.25 -47.36
N LEU A 850 23.58 57.55 -47.04
CA LEU A 850 23.46 56.07 -46.96
C LEU A 850 23.63 55.33 -48.32
N GLY A 851 24.28 55.94 -49.33
CA GLY A 851 24.69 55.40 -50.64
C GLY A 851 23.88 54.20 -51.16
N PHE A 852 23.00 54.37 -52.15
CA PHE A 852 22.13 53.27 -52.59
C PHE A 852 22.24 52.97 -54.09
N HIS A 853 22.03 51.70 -54.42
CA HIS A 853 22.02 51.15 -55.76
C HIS A 853 20.64 50.59 -56.11
N SER A 854 20.12 50.97 -57.27
CA SER A 854 18.82 50.52 -57.76
C SER A 854 18.94 49.63 -58.99
N SER A 855 18.13 48.58 -59.07
CA SER A 855 18.02 47.70 -60.24
C SER A 855 16.54 47.43 -60.57
N SER A 856 16.21 47.25 -61.85
CA SER A 856 14.83 47.00 -62.27
C SER A 856 14.71 46.06 -63.46
N ALA A 857 13.58 45.37 -63.55
CA ALA A 857 13.10 44.69 -64.74
C ALA A 857 11.87 45.47 -65.25
N SER A 858 12.01 46.27 -66.32
CA SER A 858 10.92 47.13 -66.82
C SER A 858 9.75 46.32 -67.38
N VAL A 859 8.56 46.39 -66.75
CA VAL A 859 7.37 45.65 -67.21
C VAL A 859 6.05 46.46 -67.27
N GLY A 860 6.02 47.73 -66.82
CA GLY A 860 4.83 48.60 -66.88
C GLY A 860 4.96 49.83 -67.80
N ALA A 861 3.93 50.67 -67.91
CA ALA A 861 3.98 51.89 -68.72
C ALA A 861 4.69 53.03 -67.97
N ASN A 862 5.61 53.74 -68.63
CA ASN A 862 6.43 54.81 -68.01
C ASN A 862 7.14 54.40 -66.70
N PRO A 863 7.88 53.26 -66.67
CA PRO A 863 8.54 52.79 -65.46
C PRO A 863 9.57 53.83 -65.01
N GLN A 864 9.57 54.14 -63.71
CA GLN A 864 10.54 55.05 -63.11
C GLN A 864 11.05 54.49 -61.79
N LEU A 865 12.35 54.30 -61.70
CA LEU A 865 13.07 53.99 -60.48
C LEU A 865 14.13 55.07 -60.28
N ALA A 866 13.78 56.14 -59.55
CA ALA A 866 14.66 57.31 -59.41
C ALA A 866 14.25 58.19 -58.23
N VAL A 867 15.17 59.03 -57.76
CA VAL A 867 14.84 60.14 -56.85
C VAL A 867 14.09 61.22 -57.61
N THR A 868 12.86 61.52 -57.18
CA THR A 868 12.01 62.57 -57.75
C THR A 868 11.83 63.72 -56.76
N SER A 869 11.45 64.90 -57.26
CA SER A 869 11.10 66.05 -56.41
C SER A 869 9.58 66.13 -56.20
N SER A 870 9.17 66.49 -54.98
CA SER A 870 7.79 66.75 -54.58
C SER A 870 7.71 68.04 -53.74
N ASP A 871 6.50 68.52 -53.45
CA ASP A 871 6.28 69.71 -52.60
C ASP A 871 6.84 69.52 -51.17
N ASN A 872 7.05 68.26 -50.74
CA ASN A 872 7.59 67.89 -49.43
C ASN A 872 9.07 67.48 -49.47
N GLY A 873 9.78 67.78 -50.57
CA GLY A 873 11.21 67.46 -50.74
C GLY A 873 11.46 66.34 -51.76
N ARG A 874 12.71 65.88 -51.81
CA ARG A 874 13.16 64.80 -52.70
C ARG A 874 12.78 63.45 -52.10
N ARG A 875 12.29 62.52 -52.92
CA ARG A 875 11.83 61.18 -52.50
C ARG A 875 12.28 60.11 -53.48
N LEU A 876 12.72 58.95 -53.00
CA LEU A 876 13.02 57.81 -53.86
C LEU A 876 11.70 57.21 -54.35
N THR A 877 11.53 57.10 -55.67
CA THR A 877 10.26 56.70 -56.30
C THR A 877 10.43 55.43 -57.11
N HIS A 878 9.58 54.45 -56.81
CA HIS A 878 9.33 53.27 -57.62
C HIS A 878 7.95 53.44 -58.27
N ARG A 879 7.89 53.76 -59.57
CA ARG A 879 6.64 53.91 -60.32
C ARG A 879 6.54 52.91 -61.44
N SER A 880 5.47 52.12 -61.43
CA SER A 880 5.15 51.14 -62.47
C SER A 880 6.36 50.27 -62.86
N VAL A 881 7.19 49.96 -61.86
CA VAL A 881 8.45 49.24 -62.01
C VAL A 881 8.56 48.12 -60.98
N ALA A 882 8.97 46.93 -61.46
CA ALA A 882 9.49 45.87 -60.61
C ALA A 882 10.97 46.15 -60.38
N GLY A 883 11.34 46.58 -59.17
CA GLY A 883 12.69 47.05 -58.89
C GLY A 883 13.07 46.98 -57.43
N THR A 884 14.37 46.84 -57.21
CA THR A 884 15.02 46.72 -55.90
C THR A 884 16.03 47.86 -55.75
N THR A 885 15.96 48.59 -54.64
CA THR A 885 16.96 49.56 -54.20
C THR A 885 17.63 49.05 -52.93
N VAL A 886 18.96 49.00 -52.92
CA VAL A 886 19.79 48.51 -51.81
C VAL A 886 20.67 49.65 -51.32
N PHE A 887 20.63 49.97 -50.04
CA PHE A 887 21.54 50.93 -49.40
C PHE A 887 22.85 50.26 -49.04
N ASP A 888 23.94 51.01 -48.97
CA ASP A 888 25.24 50.53 -48.51
C ASP A 888 25.14 50.02 -47.07
N SER A 889 26.03 49.09 -46.69
CA SER A 889 26.01 48.53 -45.34
C SER A 889 26.33 49.64 -44.32
N LEU A 890 25.45 49.82 -43.35
CA LEU A 890 25.62 50.74 -42.26
C LEU A 890 26.48 50.10 -41.17
N ASP A 891 27.57 50.75 -40.77
CA ASP A 891 28.37 50.33 -39.62
C ASP A 891 27.63 50.67 -38.31
N LEU A 892 27.37 49.64 -37.50
CA LEU A 892 26.66 49.72 -36.23
C LEU A 892 27.56 49.37 -35.03
N THR A 893 28.85 49.09 -35.26
CA THR A 893 29.77 48.61 -34.21
C THR A 893 29.82 49.51 -32.98
N ASP A 894 29.68 50.82 -33.17
CA ASP A 894 29.71 51.82 -32.09
C ASP A 894 28.33 52.24 -31.60
N PHE A 895 27.26 51.49 -31.90
CA PHE A 895 25.91 51.84 -31.48
C PHE A 895 25.21 50.72 -30.72
N SER A 896 24.41 51.08 -29.72
CA SER A 896 23.48 50.15 -29.04
C SER A 896 22.06 50.71 -29.01
N ASN A 897 21.08 49.81 -28.89
CA ASN A 897 19.66 50.13 -28.93
C ASN A 897 19.24 50.90 -30.19
N VAL A 898 19.80 50.53 -31.34
CA VAL A 898 19.55 51.25 -32.59
C VAL A 898 18.09 51.06 -33.03
N GLU A 899 17.40 52.16 -33.27
CA GLU A 899 16.05 52.21 -33.79
C GLU A 899 16.05 52.86 -35.18
N LEU A 900 15.48 52.16 -36.16
CA LEU A 900 15.31 52.62 -37.53
C LEU A 900 13.87 53.11 -37.75
N ASP A 901 13.71 54.30 -38.31
CA ASP A 901 12.44 54.88 -38.78
C ASP A 901 12.46 55.02 -40.31
N VAL A 902 11.46 54.44 -40.99
CA VAL A 902 11.27 54.54 -42.44
C VAL A 902 9.94 55.23 -42.75
N ALA A 903 9.99 56.33 -43.51
CA ALA A 903 8.82 57.08 -43.95
C ALA A 903 8.44 56.70 -45.40
N ILE A 904 7.24 56.16 -45.60
CA ILE A 904 6.76 55.68 -46.91
C ILE A 904 5.37 56.24 -47.27
N SER A 905 5.13 56.49 -48.55
CA SER A 905 3.83 56.88 -49.11
C SER A 905 3.61 56.23 -50.48
N ALA A 906 2.37 56.24 -50.98
CA ALA A 906 2.03 55.68 -52.28
C ALA A 906 1.05 56.61 -53.02
N ASP A 907 1.18 56.68 -54.35
CA ASP A 907 0.28 57.40 -55.25
C ASP A 907 -0.47 56.36 -56.13
N SER A 908 -1.79 56.51 -56.24
CA SER A 908 -2.78 55.59 -56.87
C SER A 908 -3.46 54.59 -55.91
N THR A 909 -4.66 54.13 -56.28
CA THR A 909 -5.48 53.19 -55.49
C THR A 909 -5.94 51.99 -56.31
N SER A 910 -5.26 51.69 -57.43
CA SER A 910 -5.68 50.67 -58.41
C SER A 910 -4.64 49.55 -58.61
N TYR A 911 -3.81 49.28 -57.62
CA TYR A 911 -2.79 48.23 -57.66
C TYR A 911 -3.37 46.84 -57.94
N GLU A 912 -2.71 46.05 -58.79
CA GLU A 912 -3.08 44.68 -59.07
C GLU A 912 -2.85 43.74 -57.85
N SER A 913 -3.48 42.56 -57.85
CA SER A 913 -3.36 41.60 -56.72
C SER A 913 -1.94 41.08 -56.51
N ASP A 914 -1.11 41.09 -57.56
CA ASP A 914 0.25 40.56 -57.53
C ASP A 914 1.28 41.66 -57.19
N ASP A 915 0.82 42.90 -57.00
CA ASP A 915 1.67 44.02 -56.62
C ASP A 915 2.03 44.01 -55.14
N PHE A 916 3.30 44.28 -54.88
CA PHE A 916 3.83 44.42 -53.53
C PHE A 916 4.84 45.55 -53.41
N VAL A 917 5.00 46.00 -52.17
CA VAL A 917 6.13 46.79 -51.70
C VAL A 917 6.69 46.11 -50.47
N ARG A 918 8.01 45.94 -50.43
CA ARG A 918 8.70 45.32 -49.31
C ARG A 918 9.89 46.17 -48.87
N VAL A 919 10.06 46.32 -47.57
CA VAL A 919 11.18 46.99 -46.94
C VAL A 919 11.75 46.07 -45.87
N PHE A 920 13.04 45.76 -45.94
CA PHE A 920 13.69 44.87 -44.98
C PHE A 920 15.17 45.22 -44.78
N LEU A 921 15.73 44.73 -43.68
CA LEU A 921 17.16 44.79 -43.36
C LEU A 921 17.80 43.41 -43.48
N GLN A 922 19.11 43.39 -43.72
CA GLN A 922 19.91 42.16 -43.71
C GLN A 922 21.27 42.37 -43.03
N ASN A 923 21.68 41.42 -42.18
CA ASN A 923 23.03 41.28 -41.62
C ASN A 923 23.44 39.79 -41.72
N GLN A 924 24.56 39.47 -42.39
CA GLN A 924 25.18 38.14 -42.44
C GLN A 924 24.23 36.92 -42.61
N GLY A 925 23.13 37.10 -43.36
CA GLY A 925 22.13 36.04 -43.63
C GLY A 925 20.87 36.10 -42.76
N GLU A 926 20.85 36.92 -41.71
CA GLU A 926 19.64 37.24 -40.93
C GLU A 926 18.89 38.41 -41.58
N GLN A 927 17.55 38.32 -41.66
CA GLN A 927 16.70 39.30 -42.34
C GLN A 927 15.55 39.76 -41.44
N ILE A 928 15.39 41.07 -41.28
CA ILE A 928 14.26 41.68 -40.55
C ILE A 928 13.36 42.42 -41.55
N THR A 929 12.14 41.92 -41.76
CA THR A 929 11.15 42.60 -42.63
C THR A 929 10.45 43.70 -41.83
N ILE A 930 10.62 44.95 -42.27
CA ILE A 930 10.04 46.15 -41.64
C ILE A 930 8.60 46.33 -42.14
N LEU A 931 8.41 46.17 -43.44
CA LEU A 931 7.14 46.36 -44.10
C LEU A 931 7.03 45.40 -45.28
N GLU A 932 5.87 44.78 -45.43
CA GLU A 932 5.46 44.11 -46.66
C GLU A 932 3.99 44.38 -46.91
N LEU A 933 3.69 45.18 -47.94
CA LEU A 933 2.34 45.54 -48.33
C LEU A 933 1.98 44.84 -49.63
N ARG A 934 0.80 44.22 -49.65
CA ARG A 934 0.21 43.54 -50.82
C ARG A 934 -1.27 43.92 -50.96
N GLU A 935 -1.83 43.75 -52.15
CA GLU A 935 -3.27 43.83 -52.41
C GLU A 935 -3.95 45.11 -51.84
N THR A 936 -4.99 44.94 -51.00
CA THR A 936 -5.77 46.04 -50.43
C THR A 936 -4.97 46.93 -49.47
N ALA A 937 -3.89 46.40 -48.87
CA ALA A 937 -3.04 47.18 -47.97
C ALA A 937 -2.25 48.25 -48.75
N LEU A 938 -1.81 47.92 -49.96
CA LEU A 938 -1.14 48.87 -50.86
C LEU A 938 -2.11 49.96 -51.34
N THR A 939 -3.35 49.56 -51.64
CA THR A 939 -4.45 50.49 -51.95
C THR A 939 -4.79 51.43 -50.78
N SER A 940 -4.65 50.96 -49.54
CA SER A 940 -4.89 51.76 -48.34
C SER A 940 -3.77 52.77 -48.04
N LEU A 941 -2.52 52.42 -48.34
CA LEU A 941 -1.39 53.35 -48.25
C LEU A 941 -1.59 54.54 -49.18
N GLY A 942 -2.07 54.30 -50.41
CA GLY A 942 -2.41 55.35 -51.38
C GLY A 942 -3.47 56.37 -50.92
N ARG A 943 -4.20 56.08 -49.83
CA ARG A 943 -5.19 56.99 -49.22
C ARG A 943 -4.73 57.63 -47.91
N SER A 944 -3.65 57.13 -47.30
CA SER A 944 -3.30 57.40 -45.90
C SER A 944 -2.20 58.45 -45.72
N GLY A 945 -1.62 58.97 -46.81
CA GLY A 945 -0.47 59.88 -46.74
C GLY A 945 0.82 59.14 -46.41
N THR A 946 1.80 59.85 -45.82
CA THR A 946 3.08 59.26 -45.37
C THR A 946 2.91 58.53 -44.05
N LEU A 947 3.32 57.26 -43.99
CA LEU A 947 3.39 56.44 -42.78
C LEU A 947 4.84 56.26 -42.34
N HIS A 948 5.06 56.21 -41.02
CA HIS A 948 6.35 55.94 -40.39
C HIS A 948 6.35 54.53 -39.80
N TYR A 949 7.41 53.78 -40.07
CA TYR A 949 7.63 52.44 -39.53
C TYR A 949 8.92 52.43 -38.72
N GLN A 950 8.80 52.11 -37.43
CA GLN A 950 9.91 52.06 -36.49
C GLN A 950 10.24 50.61 -36.12
N VAL A 951 11.52 50.26 -36.15
CA VAL A 951 12.01 48.93 -35.74
C VAL A 951 13.29 49.05 -34.93
N ARG A 952 13.40 48.28 -33.85
CA ARG A 952 14.63 48.14 -33.08
C ARG A 952 15.50 47.05 -33.68
N LEU A 953 16.77 47.37 -33.94
CA LEU A 953 17.77 46.41 -34.40
C LEU A 953 18.34 45.61 -33.22
N PRO A 954 18.73 44.33 -33.41
CA PRO A 954 19.45 43.57 -32.40
C PRO A 954 20.81 44.20 -32.09
N ASP A 955 21.18 44.31 -30.80
CA ASP A 955 22.47 44.88 -30.37
C ASP A 955 23.68 44.06 -30.85
N ALA A 956 23.48 42.83 -31.31
CA ALA A 956 24.53 41.97 -31.85
C ALA A 956 24.90 42.26 -33.31
N TRP A 957 24.11 43.08 -34.02
CA TRP A 957 24.37 43.41 -35.41
C TRP A 957 25.47 44.47 -35.50
N ALA A 958 26.65 44.07 -35.97
CA ALA A 958 27.78 44.98 -36.20
C ALA A 958 27.59 45.87 -37.44
N ASP A 959 26.71 45.47 -38.35
CA ASP A 959 26.37 46.22 -39.56
C ASP A 959 24.91 45.97 -40.00
N ALA A 960 24.35 46.75 -40.92
CA ALA A 960 23.03 46.46 -41.48
C ALA A 960 22.85 47.05 -42.88
N THR A 961 22.33 46.25 -43.81
CA THR A 961 22.00 46.70 -45.18
C THR A 961 20.48 46.82 -45.34
N ILE A 962 19.98 47.93 -45.88
CA ILE A 962 18.54 48.19 -46.08
C ILE A 962 18.14 47.91 -47.53
N TYR A 963 17.00 47.25 -47.73
CA TYR A 963 16.43 46.90 -49.03
C TYR A 963 15.02 47.44 -49.19
N PHE A 964 14.75 48.10 -50.33
CA PHE A 964 13.42 48.50 -50.79
C PHE A 964 13.08 47.79 -52.10
N GLU A 965 11.98 47.05 -52.12
CA GLU A 965 11.51 46.30 -53.29
C GLU A 965 10.09 46.70 -53.65
N SER A 966 9.80 46.74 -54.95
CA SER A 966 8.44 46.85 -55.48
C SER A 966 8.24 45.92 -56.67
N SER A 967 7.00 45.48 -56.90
CA SER A 967 6.61 44.76 -58.13
C SER A 967 5.63 45.52 -59.04
N THR A 968 5.31 46.79 -58.69
CA THR A 968 4.32 47.61 -59.40
C THR A 968 4.50 47.56 -60.92
N ASN A 969 3.43 47.39 -61.68
CA ASN A 969 3.56 47.24 -63.14
C ASN A 969 2.41 47.86 -63.96
N SER A 970 1.68 48.82 -63.38
CA SER A 970 0.52 49.46 -64.01
C SER A 970 0.64 49.72 -65.53
N SER A 971 -0.37 49.24 -66.26
CA SER A 971 -0.49 49.40 -67.71
C SER A 971 -0.66 50.86 -68.19
N ILE A 972 -0.94 51.82 -67.28
CA ILE A 972 -1.09 53.26 -67.59
C ILE A 972 -0.06 54.16 -66.89
N GLY A 973 0.90 53.57 -66.17
CA GLY A 973 1.97 54.25 -65.43
C GLY A 973 1.57 55.06 -64.19
N ALA A 974 0.42 54.75 -63.57
CA ALA A 974 -0.14 55.55 -62.48
C ALA A 974 0.33 55.13 -61.07
N GLU A 975 0.72 53.86 -60.87
CA GLU A 975 1.12 53.33 -59.57
C GLU A 975 2.52 53.75 -59.19
N ALA A 976 2.66 54.49 -58.10
CA ALA A 976 3.96 54.88 -57.58
C ALA A 976 4.04 54.70 -56.06
N VAL A 977 5.22 54.34 -55.59
CA VAL A 977 5.56 54.22 -54.17
C VAL A 977 6.76 55.11 -53.91
N HIS A 978 6.68 55.87 -52.84
CA HIS A 978 7.66 56.89 -52.50
C HIS A 978 8.21 56.68 -51.10
N PHE A 979 9.53 56.60 -51.00
CA PHE A 979 10.26 56.56 -49.75
C PHE A 979 10.76 57.98 -49.45
N ASN A 980 10.20 58.56 -48.40
CA ASN A 980 10.32 59.99 -48.09
C ASN A 980 11.46 60.28 -47.09
N GLY A 981 11.96 59.27 -46.38
CA GLY A 981 13.09 59.40 -45.47
C GLY A 981 13.41 58.10 -44.74
N VAL A 982 14.67 57.96 -44.33
CA VAL A 982 15.15 56.89 -43.45
C VAL A 982 16.02 57.52 -42.37
N SER A 983 15.77 57.21 -41.10
CA SER A 983 16.60 57.70 -40.00
C SER A 983 16.86 56.62 -38.97
N LEU A 984 18.08 56.59 -38.44
CA LEU A 984 18.48 55.76 -37.32
C LEU A 984 18.76 56.64 -36.10
N THR A 985 18.26 56.19 -34.96
CA THR A 985 18.55 56.78 -33.65
C THR A 985 19.13 55.67 -32.78
N GLY A 986 20.33 55.86 -32.25
CA GLY A 986 20.97 54.89 -31.36
C GLY A 986 21.78 55.63 -30.31
N TYR A 987 22.12 54.92 -29.23
CA TYR A 987 23.13 55.43 -28.31
C TYR A 987 24.48 55.08 -28.90
N ALA A 988 25.22 56.09 -29.38
CA ALA A 988 26.65 55.89 -29.64
C ALA A 988 27.30 55.45 -28.33
N PHE A 989 28.10 54.38 -28.38
CA PHE A 989 29.06 54.09 -27.34
C PHE A 989 29.99 55.29 -27.24
N VAL A 990 29.77 56.10 -26.21
CA VAL A 990 30.74 57.10 -25.82
C VAL A 990 31.80 56.32 -25.07
N HIS A 991 32.80 55.88 -25.86
CA HIS A 991 34.03 55.16 -25.53
C HIS A 991 33.93 53.63 -25.73
N GLY A 992 34.51 53.20 -26.85
CA GLY A 992 34.43 51.84 -27.36
C GLY A 992 35.08 50.82 -26.44
N ARG A 993 34.65 49.57 -26.56
CA ARG A 993 35.36 48.41 -26.02
C ARG A 993 36.86 48.59 -26.27
N GLY A 994 37.67 48.64 -25.20
CA GLY A 994 39.12 48.81 -25.29
C GLY A 994 39.68 50.10 -24.69
N ASP A 995 38.90 51.14 -24.40
CA ASP A 995 39.39 52.31 -23.64
C ASP A 995 39.38 51.95 -22.14
N PHE A 996 40.46 51.35 -21.66
CA PHE A 996 40.56 50.79 -20.31
C PHE A 996 40.95 51.83 -19.27
N ASN A 997 41.58 52.94 -19.68
CA ASN A 997 41.93 54.03 -18.76
C ASN A 997 40.84 55.12 -18.68
N GLN A 998 39.84 55.06 -19.57
CA GLN A 998 38.67 55.95 -19.67
C GLN A 998 39.04 57.41 -19.93
N ASP A 999 40.15 57.66 -20.63
CA ASP A 999 40.58 59.01 -20.99
C ASP A 999 39.99 59.51 -22.32
N GLY A 1000 39.29 58.63 -23.04
CA GLY A 1000 38.61 58.91 -24.29
C GLY A 1000 39.46 58.67 -25.53
N PHE A 1001 40.69 58.16 -25.40
CA PHE A 1001 41.59 57.87 -26.51
C PHE A 1001 42.04 56.41 -26.46
N LEU A 1002 41.76 55.65 -27.54
CA LEU A 1002 42.37 54.33 -27.72
C LEU A 1002 43.86 54.48 -28.03
N ASP A 1003 44.72 54.43 -27.02
CA ASP A 1003 46.16 54.66 -27.16
C ASP A 1003 47.02 53.62 -26.43
N VAL A 1004 48.34 53.89 -26.35
CA VAL A 1004 49.29 52.95 -25.74
C VAL A 1004 49.01 52.73 -24.25
N ASN A 1005 48.40 53.71 -23.56
CA ASN A 1005 48.06 53.58 -22.16
C ASN A 1005 47.00 52.50 -21.96
N ASP A 1006 46.05 52.34 -22.88
CA ASP A 1006 45.05 51.27 -22.79
C ASP A 1006 45.68 49.89 -22.95
N LEU A 1007 46.61 49.73 -23.88
CA LEU A 1007 47.35 48.48 -24.05
C LEU A 1007 48.21 48.15 -22.82
N ASP A 1008 48.83 49.15 -22.19
CA ASP A 1008 49.58 48.97 -20.94
C ASP A 1008 48.66 48.60 -19.76
N VAL A 1009 47.44 49.10 -19.78
CA VAL A 1009 46.41 48.81 -18.79
C VAL A 1009 45.90 47.37 -19.00
N LEU A 1010 45.62 46.96 -20.25
CA LEU A 1010 45.25 45.58 -20.61
C LEU A 1010 46.36 44.57 -20.32
N GLY A 1011 47.61 44.87 -20.65
CA GLY A 1011 48.77 44.00 -20.36
C GLY A 1011 48.90 43.71 -18.87
N ARG A 1012 48.64 44.71 -18.01
CA ARG A 1012 48.59 44.50 -16.55
C ARG A 1012 47.45 43.57 -16.12
N ALA A 1013 46.29 43.67 -16.75
CA ALA A 1013 45.14 42.81 -16.46
C ALA A 1013 45.43 41.35 -16.86
N ILE A 1014 46.03 41.14 -18.03
CA ILE A 1014 46.48 39.83 -18.51
C ILE A 1014 47.51 39.23 -17.55
N LEU A 1015 48.51 39.99 -17.13
CA LEU A 1015 49.53 39.52 -16.18
C LEU A 1015 48.95 39.19 -14.79
N ALA A 1016 47.87 39.87 -14.40
CA ALA A 1016 47.17 39.64 -13.13
C ALA A 1016 46.22 38.43 -13.17
N ASP A 1017 45.97 37.83 -14.34
CA ASP A 1017 45.01 36.73 -14.56
C ASP A 1017 43.62 37.07 -13.97
N THR A 1018 43.17 38.31 -14.22
CA THR A 1018 41.87 38.77 -13.71
C THR A 1018 40.72 38.09 -14.45
N ALA A 1019 39.67 37.73 -13.72
CA ALA A 1019 38.41 37.23 -14.28
C ALA A 1019 37.37 38.35 -14.46
N ASP A 1020 37.83 39.58 -14.62
CA ASP A 1020 36.97 40.74 -14.78
C ASP A 1020 36.55 40.86 -16.25
N ASP A 1021 35.29 40.55 -16.52
CA ASP A 1021 34.67 40.57 -17.84
C ASP A 1021 34.80 41.92 -18.56
N SER A 1022 35.13 43.03 -17.86
CA SER A 1022 35.37 44.31 -18.55
C SER A 1022 36.61 44.32 -19.43
N TRP A 1023 37.52 43.36 -19.24
CA TRP A 1023 38.78 43.22 -19.95
C TRP A 1023 38.77 42.09 -20.98
N ASP A 1024 37.77 41.21 -20.91
CA ASP A 1024 37.53 40.10 -21.83
C ASP A 1024 36.79 40.64 -23.07
N LEU A 1025 37.57 40.97 -24.11
CA LEU A 1025 37.07 41.55 -25.36
C LEU A 1025 36.49 40.49 -26.29
N ASN A 1026 36.87 39.22 -26.13
CA ASN A 1026 36.41 38.11 -26.96
C ASN A 1026 35.19 37.36 -26.36
N LEU A 1027 34.86 37.61 -25.08
CA LEU A 1027 33.81 37.03 -24.25
C LEU A 1027 33.93 35.52 -24.00
N ASP A 1028 35.15 35.00 -23.86
CA ASP A 1028 35.40 33.58 -23.58
C ASP A 1028 35.54 33.25 -22.08
N GLY A 1029 35.42 34.27 -21.22
CA GLY A 1029 35.52 34.18 -19.77
C GLY A 1029 36.96 34.22 -19.25
N ARG A 1030 37.92 34.64 -20.07
CA ARG A 1030 39.32 34.84 -19.68
C ARG A 1030 39.81 36.19 -20.18
N VAL A 1031 40.77 36.76 -19.46
CA VAL A 1031 41.46 38.00 -19.87
C VAL A 1031 42.86 37.60 -20.26
N ASP A 1032 43.06 37.34 -21.54
CA ASP A 1032 44.32 36.83 -22.06
C ASP A 1032 44.75 37.52 -23.36
N ARG A 1033 45.69 36.89 -24.07
CA ARG A 1033 46.31 37.46 -25.27
C ARG A 1033 45.35 37.53 -26.46
N ASP A 1034 44.29 36.71 -26.47
CA ASP A 1034 43.27 36.79 -27.51
C ASP A 1034 42.51 38.12 -27.39
N ASP A 1035 42.32 38.65 -26.18
CA ASP A 1035 41.72 39.98 -25.97
C ASP A 1035 42.62 41.10 -26.48
N GLN A 1036 43.92 41.03 -26.20
CA GLN A 1036 44.88 41.98 -26.77
C GLN A 1036 44.88 41.94 -28.31
N THR A 1037 44.71 40.75 -28.90
CA THR A 1037 44.58 40.58 -30.35
C THR A 1037 43.29 41.23 -30.88
N ILE A 1038 42.17 41.10 -30.17
CA ILE A 1038 40.91 41.79 -30.52
C ILE A 1038 41.09 43.30 -30.43
N TRP A 1039 41.77 43.80 -29.40
CA TRP A 1039 42.06 45.22 -29.23
C TRP A 1039 42.85 45.78 -30.41
N LEU A 1040 43.96 45.13 -30.77
CA LEU A 1040 44.81 45.58 -31.87
C LEU A 1040 44.11 45.47 -33.22
N SER A 1041 43.59 44.29 -33.56
CA SER A 1041 43.15 43.99 -34.93
C SER A 1041 41.74 44.49 -35.25
N LYS A 1042 40.81 44.45 -34.28
CA LYS A 1042 39.39 44.76 -34.51
C LYS A 1042 39.02 46.15 -34.01
N ILE A 1043 39.59 46.57 -32.88
CA ILE A 1043 39.24 47.85 -32.24
C ILE A 1043 40.14 48.97 -32.79
N LYS A 1044 41.45 48.93 -32.52
CA LYS A 1044 42.40 49.97 -32.95
C LYS A 1044 42.75 49.89 -34.45
N ARG A 1045 42.57 48.71 -35.06
CA ARG A 1045 42.96 48.40 -36.44
C ARG A 1045 44.45 48.61 -36.72
N THR A 1046 45.28 48.20 -35.77
CA THR A 1046 46.75 48.13 -35.90
C THR A 1046 47.24 46.69 -35.70
N THR A 1047 48.54 46.48 -35.58
CA THR A 1047 49.22 45.20 -35.56
C THR A 1047 50.27 45.14 -34.45
N TYR A 1048 50.65 43.93 -34.03
CA TYR A 1048 51.81 43.74 -33.17
C TYR A 1048 53.07 44.35 -33.81
N GLY A 1049 53.90 45.01 -33.01
CA GLY A 1049 55.13 45.67 -33.47
C GLY A 1049 55.00 47.17 -33.74
N ASP A 1050 53.79 47.68 -33.97
CA ASP A 1050 53.55 49.12 -34.15
C ASP A 1050 53.56 49.81 -32.77
N ALA A 1051 54.72 50.37 -32.41
CA ALA A 1051 54.96 50.94 -31.08
C ALA A 1051 54.34 52.34 -30.93
N ASN A 1052 54.05 53.03 -32.05
CA ASN A 1052 53.48 54.37 -32.04
C ASN A 1052 51.96 54.40 -32.36
N LEU A 1053 51.38 53.24 -32.70
CA LEU A 1053 49.98 53.02 -33.07
C LEU A 1053 49.51 53.80 -34.31
N ASP A 1054 50.41 54.06 -35.27
CA ASP A 1054 50.08 54.74 -36.54
C ASP A 1054 49.45 53.82 -37.61
N GLY A 1055 49.32 52.53 -37.29
CA GLY A 1055 48.72 51.48 -38.12
C GLY A 1055 49.75 50.68 -38.93
N THR A 1056 51.04 51.00 -38.85
CA THR A 1056 52.10 50.34 -39.62
C THR A 1056 53.25 49.90 -38.71
N PHE A 1057 53.60 48.61 -38.72
CA PHE A 1057 54.82 48.14 -38.08
C PHE A 1057 56.01 48.30 -39.05
N ASP A 1058 56.90 49.27 -38.80
CA ASP A 1058 58.08 49.52 -39.65
C ASP A 1058 59.36 49.89 -38.88
N SER A 1059 60.39 50.35 -39.61
CA SER A 1059 61.68 50.71 -38.99
C SER A 1059 61.60 51.85 -37.98
N THR A 1060 60.57 52.70 -38.05
CA THR A 1060 60.38 53.82 -37.12
C THR A 1060 59.97 53.33 -35.74
N ASP A 1061 59.21 52.25 -35.64
CA ASP A 1061 58.88 51.58 -34.38
C ASP A 1061 60.13 51.00 -33.72
N PHE A 1062 60.98 50.34 -34.49
CA PHE A 1062 62.25 49.82 -33.96
C PHE A 1062 63.16 50.92 -33.44
N VAL A 1063 63.23 52.05 -34.14
CA VAL A 1063 63.99 53.21 -33.65
C VAL A 1063 63.39 53.73 -32.34
N LEU A 1064 62.07 53.79 -32.24
CA LEU A 1064 61.36 54.29 -31.06
C LEU A 1064 61.61 53.40 -29.82
N ILE A 1065 61.44 52.08 -29.93
CA ILE A 1065 61.66 51.17 -28.79
C ILE A 1065 63.14 51.02 -28.40
N PHE A 1066 64.07 50.99 -29.37
CA PHE A 1066 65.50 50.92 -29.02
C PHE A 1066 66.05 52.25 -28.47
N GLN A 1067 65.39 53.37 -28.73
CA GLN A 1067 65.71 54.65 -28.06
C GLN A 1067 65.28 54.66 -26.60
N ALA A 1068 64.24 53.92 -26.21
CA ALA A 1068 63.85 53.76 -24.81
C ALA A 1068 64.94 53.03 -24.01
N GLY A 1069 65.66 52.10 -24.64
CA GLY A 1069 66.83 51.44 -24.07
C GLY A 1069 66.51 50.30 -23.09
N GLU A 1070 65.30 49.76 -23.14
CA GLU A 1070 64.80 48.73 -22.22
C GLU A 1070 65.03 47.30 -22.72
N TYR A 1071 65.59 47.13 -23.91
CA TYR A 1071 65.86 45.80 -24.48
C TYR A 1071 66.88 45.03 -23.64
N GLU A 1072 66.42 43.95 -22.98
CA GLU A 1072 67.24 43.06 -22.15
C GLU A 1072 68.09 43.83 -21.10
N ASP A 1073 67.53 44.90 -20.51
CA ASP A 1073 68.24 45.78 -19.57
C ASP A 1073 68.34 45.23 -18.13
N ALA A 1074 67.62 44.14 -17.85
CA ALA A 1074 67.48 43.47 -16.56
C ALA A 1074 66.79 44.29 -15.46
N VAL A 1075 65.99 45.29 -15.81
CA VAL A 1075 65.14 46.06 -14.89
C VAL A 1075 63.71 45.52 -14.96
N ALA A 1076 63.29 44.79 -13.95
CA ALA A 1076 62.00 44.11 -14.03
C ALA A 1076 60.78 45.06 -14.07
N LEU A 1077 59.80 44.72 -14.91
CA LEU A 1077 58.47 45.30 -15.07
C LEU A 1077 58.47 46.80 -15.43
N ASN A 1078 59.50 47.27 -16.14
CA ASN A 1078 59.60 48.68 -16.55
C ASN A 1078 59.09 48.96 -17.97
N SER A 1079 58.81 47.94 -18.78
CA SER A 1079 58.39 48.14 -20.17
C SER A 1079 56.89 48.36 -20.34
N THR A 1080 56.59 49.11 -21.41
CA THR A 1080 55.27 49.47 -21.92
C THR A 1080 55.18 49.05 -23.38
N TRP A 1081 53.99 49.06 -23.97
CA TRP A 1081 53.81 48.80 -25.40
C TRP A 1081 54.71 49.69 -26.27
N ALA A 1082 54.77 50.99 -25.93
CA ALA A 1082 55.55 51.99 -26.64
C ALA A 1082 57.07 51.83 -26.43
N THR A 1083 57.52 51.09 -25.41
CA THR A 1083 58.94 50.84 -25.15
C THR A 1083 59.39 49.42 -25.51
N GLY A 1084 58.47 48.57 -25.99
CA GLY A 1084 58.77 47.29 -26.62
C GLY A 1084 58.10 46.05 -26.00
N ASP A 1085 57.29 46.20 -24.95
CA ASP A 1085 56.49 45.09 -24.38
C ASP A 1085 55.27 44.78 -25.25
N TRP A 1086 55.50 44.02 -26.32
CA TRP A 1086 54.44 43.61 -27.24
C TRP A 1086 53.74 42.33 -26.81
N ASN A 1087 54.30 41.61 -25.83
CA ASN A 1087 53.74 40.38 -25.33
C ASN A 1087 52.92 40.50 -24.03
N GLY A 1088 52.98 41.66 -23.39
CA GLY A 1088 52.20 42.05 -22.22
C GLY A 1088 52.78 41.57 -20.89
N ASP A 1089 54.02 41.10 -20.86
CA ASP A 1089 54.70 40.61 -19.64
C ASP A 1089 55.52 41.69 -18.93
N ARG A 1090 55.52 42.92 -19.46
CA ARG A 1090 56.16 44.15 -18.95
C ARG A 1090 57.68 44.14 -19.01
N GLU A 1091 58.26 43.31 -19.86
CA GLU A 1091 59.69 43.26 -20.14
C GLU A 1091 59.92 43.38 -21.64
N PHE A 1092 60.79 44.28 -22.10
CA PHE A 1092 61.20 44.26 -23.51
C PHE A 1092 62.33 43.25 -23.73
N THR A 1093 61.98 42.04 -24.19
CA THR A 1093 62.94 40.96 -24.43
C THR A 1093 62.96 40.49 -25.87
N SER A 1094 63.83 39.52 -26.16
CA SER A 1094 63.79 38.77 -27.41
C SER A 1094 62.42 38.14 -27.70
N GLY A 1095 61.60 37.86 -26.67
CA GLY A 1095 60.25 37.31 -26.80
C GLY A 1095 59.28 38.24 -27.55
N ASP A 1096 59.33 39.53 -27.24
CA ASP A 1096 58.49 40.57 -27.86
C ASP A 1096 58.83 40.76 -29.32
N LEU A 1097 60.13 40.80 -29.64
CA LEU A 1097 60.60 40.89 -31.02
C LEU A 1097 60.10 39.71 -31.85
N VAL A 1098 60.20 38.49 -31.30
CA VAL A 1098 59.67 37.29 -31.96
C VAL A 1098 58.17 37.40 -32.16
N MET A 1099 57.43 37.89 -31.16
CA MET A 1099 55.99 38.02 -31.26
C MET A 1099 55.55 39.05 -32.30
N ALA A 1100 56.18 40.22 -32.34
CA ALA A 1100 55.89 41.22 -33.37
C ALA A 1100 56.24 40.74 -34.78
N PHE A 1101 57.28 39.93 -34.98
CA PHE A 1101 57.54 39.35 -36.30
C PHE A 1101 56.63 38.16 -36.65
N GLN A 1102 56.09 37.46 -35.67
CA GLN A 1102 55.17 36.33 -35.90
C GLN A 1102 53.74 36.77 -36.15
N LEU A 1103 53.25 37.72 -35.36
CA LEU A 1103 51.87 38.20 -35.40
C LEU A 1103 51.72 39.55 -36.10
N GLY A 1104 52.82 40.30 -36.21
CA GLY A 1104 52.85 41.60 -36.88
C GLY A 1104 53.15 41.54 -38.37
N VAL A 1105 52.88 42.63 -39.07
CA VAL A 1105 53.20 42.79 -40.49
C VAL A 1105 54.28 43.86 -40.65
N TYR A 1106 55.55 43.44 -40.63
CA TYR A 1106 56.67 44.37 -40.84
C TYR A 1106 56.66 44.88 -42.29
N ALA A 1107 56.22 46.12 -42.48
CA ALA A 1107 56.12 46.74 -43.79
C ALA A 1107 57.36 47.62 -44.01
N ASP A 1108 58.16 47.29 -45.01
CA ASP A 1108 59.16 48.25 -45.51
C ASP A 1108 58.38 49.39 -46.19
N SER A 1109 58.51 50.61 -45.68
CA SER A 1109 57.71 51.78 -46.08
C SER A 1109 57.90 52.19 -47.56
N ALA A 1110 58.73 51.44 -48.32
CA ALA A 1110 58.87 51.52 -49.76
C ALA A 1110 57.91 50.60 -50.59
N ALA A 1111 57.24 49.60 -50.00
CA ALA A 1111 56.52 48.57 -50.77
C ALA A 1111 54.98 48.70 -50.81
N SER A 1112 54.34 49.50 -49.95
CA SER A 1112 52.87 49.52 -49.79
C SER A 1112 52.08 50.39 -50.80
N ARG A 1113 52.73 50.98 -51.82
CA ARG A 1113 52.03 51.81 -52.83
C ARG A 1113 51.80 51.17 -54.21
N ALA A 1114 51.99 49.86 -54.37
CA ALA A 1114 51.70 49.21 -55.65
C ALA A 1114 51.09 47.81 -55.47
N ASN A 1115 49.90 47.62 -56.06
CA ASN A 1115 49.18 46.36 -56.30
C ASN A 1115 48.14 45.92 -55.27
N VAL A 1116 46.90 46.39 -55.46
CA VAL A 1116 45.72 45.55 -55.28
C VAL A 1116 44.86 45.64 -56.56
N GLN A 1117 45.13 44.73 -57.50
CA GLN A 1117 44.27 44.46 -58.65
C GLN A 1117 44.16 42.92 -58.83
N ALA A 1118 43.01 42.39 -58.42
CA ALA A 1118 42.27 41.22 -58.91
C ALA A 1118 42.94 39.83 -59.19
N VAL A 1119 42.42 38.80 -58.47
CA VAL A 1119 41.76 37.54 -58.97
C VAL A 1119 42.68 36.36 -59.45
N PRO A 1120 42.33 35.03 -59.39
CA PRO A 1120 41.61 34.17 -58.40
C PRO A 1120 42.22 32.73 -58.16
N GLU A 1121 41.67 32.03 -57.15
CA GLU A 1121 41.49 30.56 -56.93
C GLU A 1121 42.67 29.56 -56.89
N LEU A 1122 42.58 28.54 -56.01
CA LEU A 1122 42.51 27.11 -56.40
C LEU A 1122 42.17 26.14 -55.23
N CYS A 1123 41.58 25.02 -55.66
CA CYS A 1123 40.86 23.98 -54.93
C CYS A 1123 41.74 22.81 -54.44
N ASN A 1124 41.09 21.90 -53.69
CA ASN A 1124 41.41 20.47 -53.39
C ASN A 1124 42.26 20.20 -52.12
N GLY A 1125 41.97 19.23 -51.25
CA GLY A 1125 40.92 18.21 -51.21
C GLY A 1125 41.21 17.09 -50.18
N LEU A 1126 40.15 16.33 -49.86
CA LEU A 1126 40.07 14.91 -49.43
C LEU A 1126 40.67 14.42 -48.08
N TRP A 1127 39.84 13.74 -47.25
CA TRP A 1127 39.76 12.27 -46.98
C TRP A 1127 38.82 12.05 -45.74
N LEU A 1128 37.62 11.40 -45.79
CA LEU A 1128 37.16 9.99 -45.96
C LEU A 1128 37.15 9.08 -44.69
N LEU A 1129 35.96 8.47 -44.44
CA LEU A 1129 35.59 7.20 -43.72
C LEU A 1129 35.55 7.17 -42.17
N CYS A 1130 34.72 6.39 -41.44
CA CYS A 1130 33.39 5.74 -41.56
C CYS A 1130 33.14 4.83 -40.31
N ILE A 1131 31.98 4.99 -39.60
CA ILE A 1131 31.07 3.94 -39.01
C ILE A 1131 31.57 3.11 -37.76
N PRO A 1132 30.71 2.48 -36.89
CA PRO A 1132 29.61 2.91 -35.98
C PRO A 1132 29.72 2.35 -34.52
N GLY A 1133 28.75 2.67 -33.61
CA GLY A 1133 28.28 1.67 -32.63
C GLY A 1133 27.64 2.13 -31.31
N VAL A 1134 26.32 1.93 -31.19
CA VAL A 1134 25.53 1.51 -29.98
C VAL A 1134 25.50 2.50 -28.79
N ILE A 1135 24.34 2.98 -28.32
CA ILE A 1135 23.56 2.38 -27.21
C ILE A 1135 22.12 2.94 -27.16
N ARG A 1136 21.16 2.01 -27.00
CA ARG A 1136 19.76 2.22 -26.56
C ARG A 1136 19.70 2.68 -25.09
N ARG A 1137 18.78 3.59 -24.75
CA ARG A 1137 17.63 3.31 -23.85
C ARG A 1137 16.77 4.57 -23.61
N THR A 1138 15.58 4.57 -24.20
CA THR A 1138 14.41 5.29 -23.71
C THR A 1138 13.62 4.38 -22.76
N ARG A 1139 13.23 4.90 -21.58
CA ARG A 1139 11.91 4.74 -20.93
C ARG A 1139 11.96 5.08 -19.43
N ARG A 1140 11.08 5.99 -18.99
CA ARG A 1140 10.21 5.91 -17.79
C ARG A 1140 9.02 6.85 -18.09
N SER A 1141 7.82 6.42 -18.47
CA SER A 1141 6.80 5.54 -17.86
C SER A 1141 6.08 6.15 -16.66
N THR A 1142 4.88 6.67 -16.93
CA THR A 1142 3.77 6.98 -16.04
C THR A 1142 3.12 5.71 -15.45
N ARG A 1143 3.04 5.67 -14.11
CA ARG A 1143 1.88 5.42 -13.22
C ARG A 1143 0.75 4.44 -13.68
N TRP A 1144 0.48 3.39 -12.87
CA TRP A 1144 -0.72 3.24 -11.99
C TRP A 1144 -0.98 1.77 -11.52
N LEU A 1145 -1.36 1.65 -10.23
CA LEU A 1145 -2.24 0.67 -9.54
C LEU A 1145 -1.99 -0.86 -9.65
N ARG A 1146 -1.58 -1.47 -8.54
CA ARG A 1146 -2.46 -2.12 -7.55
C ARG A 1146 -1.76 -2.22 -6.20
#